data_AF-A0A968H1Y8-F1
#
_entry.id   AF-A0A968H1Y8-F1
#
_cell.length_a   1.000
_cell.length_b   1.000
_cell.length_c   1.000
_cell.angle_alpha   90.00
_cell.angle_beta   90.00
_cell.angle_gamma   90.00
#
_symmetry.space_group_name_H-M   'P 1'
#
loop_
_entity.id
_entity.type
_entity.pdbx_description
1 polymer ?
#
loop_
_entity_poly.entity_id
_entity_poly.type
_entity_poly.pdbx_seq_one_letter_code
_entity_poly.pdbx_strand_id
1 'polypeptide(L)'
;MPDLYPLSHPQQRIFLVQQLHPGTPVWNVPYGVRMAEPLDEAALRTAVDLVVTEFNALRLQFTEQDGEVRQYLVEAGQGYLELVSLSDRSELGYEAWARRFVTEPIWALDAPLFRFVAALIGESSWGLILKAHHSIMDGRGALNVVNRLLERYQELQHSGTVSAMPQRASYLDFLTCEQQYLDSPRAQTDRAFWLQQFSTIPEAIELFPEKGDGSVASNRFSCIAPPELARQVEAFCEQQRTSPFRLVLAILYLYLARITRSRDLVIGTAFMNRDYPGMAEIAGMFVSTVPIRLEVAEDASLHTMLQQLKGSLDRLRDHQQYPFDLLINDLRERDGQAPQLIQITIAQVMRSDLPGGARLEYLCRRAHADPLTLYVSHGRPGEREVPLELFFDYQTAIFSAERIQALAGHLLNLLKHALAQPDLPFAHLTLQGEAEQRRLLKEFNATETVFSQAKTLHALFEEQVQRTPDKAALVFRDQSISYAELNARANALAQLLQESGAQPDTIVGLLVDRSPEMIIGALGILKSGAGYAPIDPQYPDDRISYLLENSQAHLLVTQGPYLNRMAGDFQVINLDDRSRLAAGRDNPVPRSGLEHIACLIYTSGSTGNPKGVMLEHRALVNFVHCMLRDRGLNQDDKVAKHCSFSFDVSIFEIYPTLTCGATLYIVPDEIRLNLVPLNDYYEQQGITRAFFTTQLGEQFIELFDNRSLKSLDVGGEKLRFFRKRAYQLFNGYGPTEASVYCTQFPVEREYANIPIGRPLANYRIFILDQFDNLQPIGAPGELCIAGVALARGYWNLPDKTAAAFVPNPFEPGERMYRTGDLARWLPDGTLEHLGRIDRQLKIRGFRIEPGEIEAAILKLDGVRQCAVLDIREPSGRVALCAYLTAERPLDAARLREELGTTLPEYMLPQYALQLEALPLTGSGKIDRKALPRPEAAAVEATVYTAPRTELETRMAELWQEVLKLPRVGIDDNFFTIGGQSLKAAFLLARMQKQLGLRVEMQGFFKNPTVRLL
;
A
#
# COMPACT_ATOMS: atom_id res chain seq x y z
N MET A 1 51.44 1.45 26.01
CA MET A 1 50.18 1.44 25.25
C MET A 1 49.07 1.73 26.24
N PRO A 2 48.03 2.49 25.86
CA PRO A 2 46.90 2.74 26.74
C PRO A 2 46.16 1.43 27.04
N ASP A 3 45.54 1.34 28.21
CA ASP A 3 44.66 0.21 28.55
C ASP A 3 43.43 0.25 27.64
N LEU A 4 43.10 -0.90 27.06
CA LEU A 4 41.99 -1.07 26.12
C LEU A 4 40.80 -1.72 26.80
N TYR A 5 39.63 -1.10 26.64
CA TYR A 5 38.38 -1.53 27.26
C TYR A 5 37.37 -1.96 26.18
N PRO A 6 36.46 -2.92 26.48
CA PRO A 6 35.35 -3.24 25.59
C PRO A 6 34.36 -2.07 25.48
N LEU A 7 33.51 -2.11 24.45
CA LEU A 7 32.39 -1.17 24.31
C LEU A 7 31.22 -1.61 25.18
N SER A 8 30.50 -0.65 25.78
CA SER A 8 29.19 -0.94 26.38
C SER A 8 28.18 -1.36 25.32
N HIS A 9 27.12 -2.06 25.70
CA HIS A 9 26.09 -2.48 24.75
C HIS A 9 25.46 -1.31 23.95
N PRO A 10 25.13 -0.16 24.57
CA PRO A 10 24.68 1.01 23.83
C PRO A 10 25.72 1.53 22.81
N GLN A 11 27.01 1.50 23.16
CA GLN A 11 28.09 1.90 22.25
C GLN A 11 28.24 0.92 21.07
N GLN A 12 28.13 -0.40 21.30
CA GLN A 12 28.17 -1.41 20.25
C GLN A 12 27.06 -1.21 19.22
N ARG A 13 25.82 -0.93 19.67
CA ARG A 13 24.69 -0.64 18.76
C ARG A 13 24.92 0.61 17.91
N ILE A 14 25.41 1.69 18.54
CA ILE A 14 25.76 2.92 17.80
C ILE A 14 26.81 2.61 16.74
N PHE A 15 27.83 1.84 17.09
CA PHE A 15 28.88 1.44 16.15
C PHE A 15 28.32 0.62 14.97
N LEU A 16 27.46 -0.37 15.21
CA LEU A 16 26.84 -1.15 14.14
C LEU A 16 26.06 -0.27 13.16
N VAL A 17 25.25 0.67 13.65
CA VAL A 17 24.50 1.59 12.78
C VAL A 17 25.43 2.59 12.08
N GLN A 18 26.53 3.00 12.74
CA GLN A 18 27.57 3.85 12.12
C GLN A 18 28.25 3.15 10.93
N GLN A 19 28.41 1.83 10.99
CA GLN A 19 28.94 1.01 9.88
C GLN A 19 27.93 0.84 8.74
N LEU A 20 26.62 0.82 9.05
CA LEU A 20 25.56 0.77 8.02
C LEU A 20 25.43 2.11 7.27
N HIS A 21 25.78 3.23 7.92
CA HIS A 21 25.66 4.58 7.37
C HIS A 21 26.95 5.40 7.54
N PRO A 22 28.07 4.95 6.95
CA PRO A 22 29.36 5.61 7.10
C PRO A 22 29.33 7.02 6.50
N GLY A 23 30.05 7.95 7.11
CA GLY A 23 30.12 9.33 6.63
C GLY A 23 28.83 10.15 6.80
N THR A 24 27.87 9.68 7.61
CA THR A 24 26.65 10.42 7.94
C THR A 24 26.72 11.01 9.35
N PRO A 25 25.98 12.10 9.65
CA PRO A 25 25.87 12.67 11.00
C PRO A 25 24.81 11.98 11.87
N VAL A 26 24.43 10.73 11.55
CA VAL A 26 23.31 10.01 12.20
C VAL A 26 23.45 9.92 13.72
N TRP A 27 24.70 9.90 14.21
CA TRP A 27 25.05 9.86 15.62
C TRP A 27 25.69 11.15 16.15
N ASN A 28 25.52 12.28 15.46
CA ASN A 28 25.90 13.56 16.04
C ASN A 28 24.90 13.96 17.15
N VAL A 29 25.41 14.49 18.25
CA VAL A 29 24.65 15.01 19.38
C VAL A 29 25.00 16.48 19.55
N PRO A 30 24.30 17.39 18.85
CA PRO A 30 24.58 18.81 18.92
C PRO A 30 23.77 19.51 20.03
N TYR A 31 24.43 20.31 20.83
CA TYR A 31 23.85 21.16 21.88
C TYR A 31 24.34 22.59 21.68
N GLY A 32 23.41 23.52 21.45
CA GLY A 32 23.71 24.94 21.32
C GLY A 32 23.31 25.73 22.58
N VAL A 33 24.04 26.79 22.89
CA VAL A 33 23.72 27.75 23.95
C VAL A 33 23.89 29.15 23.39
N ARG A 34 22.84 29.96 23.53
CA ARG A 34 22.88 31.39 23.23
C ARG A 34 23.26 32.17 24.47
N MET A 35 24.25 33.04 24.34
CA MET A 35 24.69 33.97 25.38
C MET A 35 24.28 35.40 25.03
N ALA A 36 23.78 36.15 26.01
CA ALA A 36 23.27 37.52 25.83
C ALA A 36 24.31 38.62 26.18
N GLU A 37 25.42 38.25 26.80
CA GLU A 37 26.45 39.17 27.29
C GLU A 37 27.75 39.05 26.48
N PRO A 38 28.62 40.08 26.48
CA PRO A 38 29.95 40.00 25.90
C PRO A 38 30.74 38.82 26.46
N LEU A 39 31.34 38.02 25.58
CA LEU A 39 32.10 36.83 25.96
C LEU A 39 33.49 37.20 26.50
N ASP A 40 33.84 36.70 27.69
CA ASP A 40 35.22 36.64 28.16
C ASP A 40 35.91 35.41 27.55
N GLU A 41 36.63 35.62 26.46
CA GLU A 41 37.32 34.55 25.73
C GLU A 41 38.27 33.75 26.63
N ALA A 42 39.05 34.41 27.48
CA ALA A 42 40.07 33.75 28.30
C ALA A 42 39.43 32.86 29.36
N ALA A 43 38.35 33.35 30.00
CA ALA A 43 37.56 32.55 30.94
C ALA A 43 36.91 31.36 30.23
N LEU A 44 36.34 31.54 29.04
CA LEU A 44 35.68 30.44 28.31
C LEU A 44 36.66 29.36 27.88
N ARG A 45 37.83 29.73 27.32
CA ARG A 45 38.88 28.77 26.95
C ARG A 45 39.28 27.90 28.15
N THR A 46 39.55 28.55 29.28
CA THR A 46 39.93 27.88 30.52
C THR A 46 38.79 26.97 31.02
N ALA A 47 37.54 27.44 30.97
CA ALA A 47 36.38 26.66 31.40
C ALA A 47 36.18 25.40 30.55
N VAL A 48 36.36 25.47 29.23
CA VAL A 48 36.27 24.31 28.33
C VAL A 48 37.38 23.30 28.63
N ASP A 49 38.63 23.75 28.76
CA ASP A 49 39.76 22.86 29.04
C ASP A 49 39.61 22.15 30.40
N LEU A 50 39.09 22.87 31.40
CA LEU A 50 38.72 22.27 32.69
C LEU A 50 37.65 21.20 32.50
N VAL A 51 36.52 21.51 31.86
CA VAL A 51 35.41 20.56 31.66
C VAL A 51 35.84 19.29 30.91
N VAL A 52 36.69 19.39 29.88
CA VAL A 52 37.24 18.20 29.20
C VAL A 52 38.08 17.34 30.14
N THR A 53 38.80 17.98 31.07
CA THR A 53 39.53 17.28 32.14
C THR A 53 38.57 16.62 33.13
N GLU A 54 37.48 17.30 33.52
CA GLU A 54 36.50 16.79 34.50
C GLU A 54 35.66 15.61 33.97
N PHE A 55 35.38 15.57 32.67
CA PHE A 55 34.51 14.56 32.05
C PHE A 55 35.29 13.58 31.18
N ASN A 56 35.71 12.46 31.77
CA ASN A 56 36.48 11.41 31.11
C ASN A 56 35.88 10.91 29.79
N ALA A 57 34.55 10.92 29.65
CA ALA A 57 33.89 10.50 28.41
C ALA A 57 34.27 11.34 27.19
N LEU A 58 34.57 12.64 27.35
CA LEU A 58 35.07 13.48 26.26
C LEU A 58 36.47 13.07 25.80
N ARG A 59 37.23 12.36 26.64
CA ARG A 59 38.57 11.86 26.36
C ARG A 59 38.57 10.39 25.92
N LEU A 60 37.41 9.80 25.67
CA LEU A 60 37.32 8.45 25.10
C LEU A 60 37.57 8.50 23.60
N GLN A 61 38.44 7.60 23.14
CA GLN A 61 38.67 7.32 21.73
C GLN A 61 38.47 5.83 21.45
N PHE A 62 38.26 5.50 20.19
CA PHE A 62 38.00 4.14 19.73
C PHE A 62 39.09 3.72 18.76
N THR A 63 39.54 2.47 18.85
CA THR A 63 40.51 1.87 17.95
C THR A 63 40.03 0.49 17.51
N GLU A 64 40.57 -0.03 16.43
CA GLU A 64 40.30 -1.39 15.96
C GLU A 64 41.53 -2.25 16.22
N GLN A 65 41.33 -3.35 16.95
CA GLN A 65 42.37 -4.34 17.22
C GLN A 65 41.81 -5.74 17.02
N ASP A 66 42.51 -6.56 16.22
CA ASP A 66 42.16 -7.97 15.96
C ASP A 66 40.72 -8.17 15.41
N GLY A 67 40.22 -7.18 14.67
CA GLY A 67 38.86 -7.18 14.10
C GLY A 67 37.75 -6.80 15.10
N GLU A 68 38.11 -6.38 16.31
CA GLU A 68 37.18 -5.85 17.31
C GLU A 68 37.46 -4.37 17.60
N VAL A 69 36.41 -3.58 17.79
CA VAL A 69 36.55 -2.20 18.26
C VAL A 69 36.69 -2.18 19.78
N ARG A 70 37.68 -1.42 20.25
CA ARG A 70 37.98 -1.18 21.67
C ARG A 70 37.99 0.32 21.94
N GLN A 71 37.83 0.71 23.20
CA GLN A 71 37.92 2.11 23.64
C GLN A 71 39.06 2.32 24.63
N TYR A 72 39.65 3.51 24.62
CA TYR A 72 40.70 3.91 25.57
C TYR A 72 40.57 5.39 25.94
N LEU A 73 41.21 5.75 27.05
CA LEU A 73 41.23 7.10 27.58
C LEU A 73 42.53 7.82 27.20
N VAL A 74 42.42 9.02 26.63
CA VAL A 74 43.58 9.89 26.39
C VAL A 74 43.79 10.88 27.54
N GLU A 75 45.03 11.33 27.75
CA GLU A 75 45.32 12.39 28.71
C GLU A 75 44.65 13.72 28.31
N ALA A 76 44.29 14.53 29.30
CA ALA A 76 43.70 15.85 29.05
C ALA A 76 44.77 16.83 28.54
N GLY A 77 44.45 17.56 27.47
CA GLY A 77 45.27 18.63 26.89
C GLY A 77 44.67 20.01 27.13
N GLN A 78 45.00 20.96 26.25
CA GLN A 78 44.49 22.33 26.24
C GLN A 78 44.09 22.75 24.82
N GLY A 79 43.29 23.81 24.69
CA GLY A 79 42.94 24.41 23.40
C GLY A 79 41.76 23.74 22.70
N TYR A 80 40.79 23.22 23.46
CA TYR A 80 39.61 22.52 22.89
C TYR A 80 38.54 23.46 22.30
N LEU A 81 38.62 24.76 22.59
CA LEU A 81 37.68 25.78 22.10
C LEU A 81 38.14 26.39 20.77
N GLU A 82 37.31 26.25 19.74
CA GLU A 82 37.43 26.97 18.48
C GLU A 82 36.59 28.25 18.50
N LEU A 83 37.13 29.33 17.93
CA LEU A 83 36.41 30.58 17.75
C LEU A 83 36.15 30.85 16.27
N VAL A 84 34.92 31.22 15.96
CA VAL A 84 34.51 31.58 14.61
C VAL A 84 33.88 32.98 14.65
N SER A 85 34.36 33.89 13.81
CA SER A 85 33.71 35.18 13.63
C SER A 85 32.69 35.10 12.49
N LEU A 86 31.43 35.35 12.81
CA LEU A 86 30.33 35.55 11.86
C LEU A 86 29.81 36.99 11.97
N SER A 87 30.69 37.94 12.30
CA SER A 87 30.33 39.33 12.56
C SER A 87 29.75 40.06 11.34
N ASP A 88 30.06 39.59 10.14
CA ASP A 88 29.51 40.08 8.86
C ASP A 88 28.18 39.40 8.46
N ARG A 89 27.71 38.44 9.26
CA ARG A 89 26.51 37.65 8.98
C ARG A 89 25.35 38.08 9.86
N SER A 90 24.16 38.04 9.27
CA SER A 90 22.91 38.13 10.04
C SER A 90 22.70 36.87 10.87
N GLU A 91 21.71 36.91 11.75
CA GLU A 91 21.25 35.74 12.51
C GLU A 91 20.94 34.52 11.62
N LEU A 92 20.35 34.76 10.44
CA LEU A 92 20.12 33.72 9.43
C LEU A 92 21.43 33.08 8.94
N GLY A 93 22.52 33.86 8.90
CA GLY A 93 23.84 33.34 8.54
C GLY A 93 24.46 32.47 9.64
N TYR A 94 24.26 32.81 10.91
CA TYR A 94 24.62 31.91 12.03
C TYR A 94 23.84 30.61 11.96
N GLU A 95 22.53 30.65 11.77
CA GLU A 95 21.69 29.44 11.66
C GLU A 95 22.14 28.53 10.50
N ALA A 96 22.46 29.11 9.34
CA ALA A 96 22.96 28.36 8.19
C ALA A 96 24.34 27.73 8.48
N TRP A 97 25.24 28.46 9.13
CA TRP A 97 26.56 27.95 9.52
C TRP A 97 26.45 26.85 10.58
N ALA A 98 25.70 27.10 11.67
CA ALA A 98 25.48 26.15 12.75
C ALA A 98 24.87 24.86 12.22
N ARG A 99 23.89 24.97 11.31
CA ARG A 99 23.31 23.82 10.60
C ARG A 99 24.36 23.02 9.85
N ARG A 100 25.23 23.66 9.06
CA ARG A 100 26.31 22.97 8.35
C ARG A 100 27.24 22.26 9.35
N PHE A 101 27.68 22.98 10.37
CA PHE A 101 28.58 22.46 11.39
C PHE A 101 28.02 21.22 12.10
N VAL A 102 26.75 21.22 12.50
CA VAL A 102 26.14 20.05 13.20
C VAL A 102 25.89 18.85 12.28
N THR A 103 25.78 19.07 10.97
CA THR A 103 25.62 18.01 9.96
C THR A 103 26.95 17.43 9.46
N GLU A 104 28.10 18.03 9.81
CA GLU A 104 29.40 17.46 9.48
C GLU A 104 29.68 16.23 10.37
N PRO A 105 29.89 15.04 9.79
CA PRO A 105 30.23 13.82 10.53
C PRO A 105 31.48 14.02 11.39
N ILE A 106 31.50 13.39 12.56
CA ILE A 106 32.64 13.47 13.50
C ILE A 106 33.26 12.10 13.81
N TRP A 107 32.67 11.00 13.33
CA TRP A 107 33.18 9.66 13.60
C TRP A 107 34.54 9.42 12.92
N ALA A 108 35.55 9.12 13.73
CA ALA A 108 36.86 8.64 13.29
C ALA A 108 37.50 7.80 14.41
N LEU A 109 38.23 6.75 14.04
CA LEU A 109 39.07 6.00 14.97
C LEU A 109 40.28 6.84 15.34
N ASP A 110 40.78 6.66 16.57
CA ASP A 110 41.98 7.30 17.09
C ASP A 110 41.96 8.85 16.97
N ALA A 111 40.77 9.43 17.12
CA ALA A 111 40.53 10.87 17.02
C ALA A 111 39.52 11.36 18.07
N PRO A 112 39.54 12.66 18.43
CA PRO A 112 38.52 13.25 19.29
C PRO A 112 37.13 13.18 18.65
N LEU A 113 36.14 12.76 19.44
CA LEU A 113 34.75 12.62 19.00
C LEU A 113 33.85 13.76 19.46
N PHE A 114 34.42 14.92 19.79
CA PHE A 114 33.69 16.12 20.17
C PHE A 114 34.38 17.40 19.65
N ARG A 115 33.61 18.48 19.54
CA ARG A 115 34.09 19.84 19.22
C ARG A 115 33.30 20.88 20.01
N PHE A 116 33.99 21.85 20.61
CA PHE A 116 33.42 23.06 21.17
C PHE A 116 33.72 24.24 20.25
N VAL A 117 32.69 24.98 19.85
CA VAL A 117 32.84 26.18 19.02
C VAL A 117 32.05 27.33 19.62
N ALA A 118 32.68 28.49 19.80
CA ALA A 118 31.98 29.73 20.06
C ALA A 118 32.00 30.62 18.82
N ALA A 119 30.81 31.00 18.35
CA ALA A 119 30.63 31.85 17.18
C ALA A 119 30.17 33.25 17.59
N LEU A 120 30.90 34.29 17.17
CA LEU A 120 30.48 35.68 17.31
C LEU A 120 29.43 36.00 16.23
N ILE A 121 28.25 36.45 16.64
CA ILE A 121 27.10 36.79 15.79
C ILE A 121 26.90 38.31 15.83
N GLY A 122 26.99 38.96 14.66
CA GLY A 122 26.99 40.42 14.60
C GLY A 122 28.15 41.02 15.41
N GLU A 123 27.88 42.08 16.18
CA GLU A 123 28.93 42.80 16.91
C GLU A 123 29.16 42.33 18.36
N SER A 124 28.20 41.62 18.98
CA SER A 124 28.27 41.33 20.42
C SER A 124 27.55 40.07 20.92
N SER A 125 26.83 39.34 20.07
CA SER A 125 26.10 38.13 20.46
C SER A 125 26.96 36.89 20.24
N TRP A 126 26.83 35.86 21.09
CA TRP A 126 27.64 34.63 20.96
C TRP A 126 26.77 33.37 20.99
N GLY A 127 27.06 32.44 20.08
CA GLY A 127 26.51 31.09 20.05
C GLY A 127 27.59 30.06 20.38
N LEU A 128 27.42 29.32 21.47
CA LEU A 128 28.31 28.23 21.88
C LEU A 128 27.69 26.89 21.46
N ILE A 129 28.40 26.09 20.67
CA ILE A 129 27.94 24.79 20.19
C ILE A 129 28.90 23.69 20.66
N LEU A 130 28.36 22.71 21.37
CA LEU A 130 28.98 21.41 21.62
C LEU A 130 28.42 20.41 20.61
N LYS A 131 29.29 19.86 19.77
CA LYS A 131 28.97 18.72 18.90
C LYS A 131 29.78 17.52 19.37
N ALA A 132 29.14 16.43 19.78
CA ALA A 132 29.84 15.17 20.06
C ALA A 132 29.19 13.97 19.37
N HIS A 133 29.94 12.88 19.25
CA HIS A 133 29.40 11.60 18.80
C HIS A 133 28.59 10.92 19.90
N HIS A 134 27.47 10.29 19.54
CA HIS A 134 26.54 9.69 20.48
C HIS A 134 27.17 8.53 21.29
N SER A 135 28.27 7.93 20.79
CA SER A 135 29.02 6.87 21.49
C SER A 135 29.74 7.35 22.76
N ILE A 136 30.03 8.63 22.89
CA ILE A 136 30.69 9.20 24.08
C ILE A 136 29.75 10.08 24.90
N MET A 137 28.56 10.38 24.39
CA MET A 137 27.66 11.34 25.01
C MET A 137 26.20 11.10 24.62
N ASP A 138 25.36 10.85 25.62
CA ASP A 138 23.91 10.97 25.48
C ASP A 138 23.40 12.38 25.81
N GLY A 139 22.09 12.60 25.65
CA GLY A 139 21.49 13.92 25.86
C GLY A 139 21.56 14.45 27.30
N ARG A 140 21.57 13.55 28.31
CA ARG A 140 21.75 13.96 29.71
C ARG A 140 23.20 14.35 29.97
N GLY A 141 24.15 13.57 29.44
CA GLY A 141 25.58 13.84 29.52
C GLY A 141 25.94 15.18 28.90
N ALA A 142 25.36 15.49 27.73
CA ALA A 142 25.53 16.79 27.09
C ALA A 142 25.05 17.96 27.96
N LEU A 143 23.88 17.83 28.60
CA LEU A 143 23.37 18.86 29.51
C LEU A 143 24.26 19.01 30.76
N ASN A 144 24.77 17.91 31.33
CA ASN A 144 25.70 17.95 32.45
C ASN A 144 27.00 18.70 32.08
N VAL A 145 27.54 18.44 30.89
CA VAL A 145 28.72 19.14 30.35
C VAL A 145 28.44 20.62 30.16
N VAL A 146 27.31 20.98 29.54
CA VAL A 146 26.93 22.39 29.29
C VAL A 146 26.71 23.16 30.59
N ASN A 147 25.95 22.61 31.54
CA ASN A 147 25.71 23.25 32.83
C ASN A 147 27.04 23.48 33.55
N ARG A 148 27.90 22.47 33.57
CA ARG A 148 29.20 22.56 34.22
C ARG A 148 30.12 23.58 33.55
N LEU A 149 30.10 23.66 32.23
CA LEU A 149 30.84 24.66 31.47
C LEU A 149 30.40 26.08 31.86
N LEU A 150 29.10 26.33 31.94
CA LEU A 150 28.57 27.63 32.33
C LEU A 150 28.89 27.98 33.79
N GLU A 151 28.83 27.02 34.71
CA GLU A 151 29.27 27.19 36.10
C GLU A 151 30.73 27.62 36.19
N ARG A 152 31.64 26.88 35.52
CA ARG A 152 33.08 27.18 35.53
C ARG A 152 33.39 28.53 34.89
N TYR A 153 32.71 28.83 33.78
CA TYR A 153 32.83 30.12 33.11
C TYR A 153 32.44 31.27 34.06
N GLN A 154 31.34 31.13 34.79
CA GLN A 154 30.90 32.14 35.75
C GLN A 154 31.85 32.27 36.95
N GLU A 155 32.34 31.17 37.53
CA GLU A 155 33.34 31.21 38.62
C GLU A 155 34.58 32.02 38.20
N LEU A 156 35.07 31.76 36.98
CA LEU A 156 36.24 32.43 36.41
C LEU A 156 35.96 33.92 36.15
N GLN A 157 34.80 34.28 35.58
CA GLN A 157 34.43 35.67 35.35
C GLN A 157 34.32 36.49 36.65
N HIS A 158 33.80 35.90 37.73
CA HIS A 158 33.56 36.64 38.98
C HIS A 158 34.78 36.67 39.90
N SER A 159 35.54 35.58 40.00
CA SER A 159 36.56 35.41 41.03
C SER A 159 37.97 35.13 40.51
N GLY A 160 38.13 34.88 39.19
CA GLY A 160 39.40 34.51 38.58
C GLY A 160 39.96 33.16 39.03
N THR A 161 39.24 32.40 39.86
CA THR A 161 39.64 31.09 40.39
C THR A 161 38.46 30.12 40.33
N VAL A 162 38.74 28.82 40.36
CA VAL A 162 37.72 27.77 40.35
C VAL A 162 37.76 26.96 41.64
N SER A 163 36.59 26.50 42.08
CA SER A 163 36.45 25.66 43.26
C SER A 163 37.09 24.27 43.07
N ALA A 164 37.73 23.73 44.13
CA ALA A 164 38.38 22.44 44.12
C ALA A 164 37.39 21.28 43.85
N MET A 165 37.87 20.25 43.15
CA MET A 165 37.03 19.20 42.57
C MET A 165 36.74 18.04 43.54
N PRO A 166 35.47 17.60 43.67
CA PRO A 166 35.18 16.26 44.18
C PRO A 166 35.56 15.21 43.13
N GLN A 167 36.07 14.06 43.57
CA GLN A 167 36.41 12.94 42.68
C GLN A 167 35.12 12.36 42.07
N ARG A 168 34.99 12.40 40.75
CA ARG A 168 33.85 11.83 40.01
C ARG A 168 34.12 10.39 39.59
N ALA A 169 33.05 9.61 39.41
CA ALA A 169 33.13 8.30 38.76
C ALA A 169 33.60 8.44 37.31
N SER A 170 34.30 7.44 36.80
CA SER A 170 34.68 7.34 35.39
C SER A 170 33.55 6.69 34.60
N TYR A 171 33.38 7.04 33.32
CA TYR A 171 32.50 6.26 32.42
C TYR A 171 32.96 4.79 32.32
N LEU A 172 34.27 4.53 32.47
CA LEU A 172 34.79 3.15 32.45
C LEU A 172 34.28 2.30 33.62
N ASP A 173 33.87 2.91 34.74
CA ASP A 173 33.28 2.19 35.86
C ASP A 173 31.90 1.61 35.47
N PHE A 174 31.18 2.27 34.55
CA PHE A 174 29.91 1.77 34.02
C PHE A 174 30.06 0.44 33.27
N LEU A 175 31.18 0.23 32.56
CA LEU A 175 31.44 -1.05 31.88
C LEU A 175 31.51 -2.20 32.88
N THR A 176 32.10 -1.95 34.04
CA THR A 176 32.17 -2.93 35.12
C THR A 176 30.78 -3.18 35.71
N CYS A 177 30.00 -2.12 35.93
CA CYS A 177 28.62 -2.23 36.41
C CYS A 177 27.71 -2.99 35.44
N GLU A 178 27.82 -2.74 34.14
CA GLU A 178 27.05 -3.42 33.09
C GLU A 178 27.41 -4.92 33.05
N GLN A 179 28.71 -5.26 33.08
CA GLN A 179 29.15 -6.66 33.12
C GLN A 179 28.67 -7.38 34.38
N GLN A 180 28.81 -6.75 35.56
CA GLN A 180 28.32 -7.32 36.82
C GLN A 180 26.81 -7.57 36.81
N TYR A 181 26.04 -6.69 36.15
CA TYR A 181 24.62 -6.91 35.95
C TYR A 181 24.34 -8.12 35.05
N LEU A 182 25.02 -8.23 33.91
CA LEU A 182 24.85 -9.35 32.96
C LEU A 182 25.19 -10.70 33.60
N ASP A 183 26.18 -10.73 34.48
CA ASP A 183 26.58 -11.93 35.22
C ASP A 183 25.65 -12.26 36.41
N SER A 184 24.69 -11.39 36.73
CA SER A 184 23.80 -11.55 37.88
C SER A 184 22.54 -12.38 37.56
N PRO A 185 21.90 -13.01 38.56
CA PRO A 185 20.58 -13.63 38.40
C PRO A 185 19.49 -12.65 37.94
N ARG A 186 19.69 -11.34 38.15
CA ARG A 186 18.75 -10.31 37.71
C ARG A 186 18.68 -10.24 36.19
N ALA A 187 19.80 -10.29 35.48
CA ALA A 187 19.81 -10.27 34.02
C ALA A 187 19.06 -11.46 33.41
N GLN A 188 19.15 -12.65 34.02
CA GLN A 188 18.35 -13.81 33.58
C GLN A 188 16.85 -13.60 33.78
N THR A 189 16.46 -12.94 34.88
CA THR A 189 15.06 -12.59 35.16
C THR A 189 14.53 -11.59 34.14
N ASP A 190 15.32 -10.55 33.84
CA ASP A 190 14.95 -9.52 32.86
C ASP A 190 14.90 -10.11 31.43
N ARG A 191 15.84 -10.99 31.07
CA ARG A 191 15.82 -11.74 29.81
C ARG A 191 14.55 -12.57 29.67
N ALA A 192 14.18 -13.33 30.70
CA ALA A 192 12.97 -14.16 30.68
C ALA A 192 11.70 -13.29 30.52
N PHE A 193 11.64 -12.15 31.21
CA PHE A 193 10.55 -11.18 31.06
C PHE A 193 10.44 -10.69 29.60
N TRP A 194 11.54 -10.30 28.98
CA TRP A 194 11.52 -9.80 27.60
C TRP A 194 11.14 -10.87 26.58
N LEU A 195 11.64 -12.10 26.73
CA LEU A 195 11.26 -13.23 25.88
C LEU A 195 9.77 -13.59 26.03
N GLN A 196 9.21 -13.43 27.23
CA GLN A 196 7.78 -13.60 27.45
C GLN A 196 6.96 -12.48 26.80
N GLN A 197 7.40 -11.22 26.96
CA GLN A 197 6.75 -10.05 26.37
C GLN A 197 6.71 -10.10 24.83
N PHE A 198 7.71 -10.72 24.21
CA PHE A 198 7.80 -10.98 22.77
C PHE A 198 7.68 -12.46 22.44
N SER A 199 6.87 -13.22 23.21
CA SER A 199 6.54 -14.62 22.90
C SER A 199 5.89 -14.77 21.53
N THR A 200 5.14 -13.75 21.11
CA THR A 200 4.77 -13.49 19.71
C THR A 200 5.45 -12.22 19.23
N ILE A 201 5.79 -12.16 17.93
CA ILE A 201 6.36 -10.96 17.29
C ILE A 201 5.23 -10.15 16.64
N PRO A 202 4.96 -8.91 17.10
CA PRO A 202 4.00 -8.02 16.44
C PRO A 202 4.41 -7.71 15.00
N GLU A 203 3.43 -7.45 14.15
CA GLU A 203 3.71 -6.89 12.83
C GLU A 203 4.31 -5.49 12.98
N ALA A 204 5.34 -5.21 12.17
CA ALA A 204 5.98 -3.91 12.16
C ALA A 204 4.98 -2.85 11.66
N ILE A 205 4.95 -1.68 12.31
CA ILE A 205 4.07 -0.56 11.92
C ILE A 205 4.31 -0.18 10.45
N GLU A 206 3.31 -0.29 9.59
CA GLU A 206 3.45 0.09 8.19
C GLU A 206 3.52 1.61 8.02
N LEU A 207 4.67 2.13 7.58
CA LEU A 207 4.91 3.57 7.43
C LEU A 207 4.59 4.10 6.02
N PHE A 208 4.29 3.25 5.04
CA PHE A 208 3.99 3.61 3.64
C PHE A 208 4.94 4.68 3.06
N PRO A 209 6.20 4.33 2.76
CA PRO A 209 7.21 5.29 2.33
C PRO A 209 6.80 5.99 1.02
N GLU A 210 7.09 7.30 0.94
CA GLU A 210 6.89 8.08 -0.29
C GLU A 210 8.02 7.88 -1.31
N LYS A 211 9.23 7.55 -0.84
CA LYS A 211 10.43 7.25 -1.64
C LYS A 211 11.11 5.99 -1.10
N GLY A 212 11.45 5.06 -1.98
CA GLY A 212 11.98 3.74 -1.61
C GLY A 212 13.51 3.64 -1.56
N ASP A 213 14.22 4.73 -1.26
CA ASP A 213 15.70 4.76 -1.39
C ASP A 213 16.47 4.32 -0.13
N GLY A 214 15.78 4.07 0.99
CA GLY A 214 16.39 3.62 2.25
C GLY A 214 17.30 4.65 2.92
N SER A 215 17.21 5.93 2.53
CA SER A 215 18.06 7.00 3.05
C SER A 215 17.72 7.38 4.50
N VAL A 216 18.76 7.53 5.33
CA VAL A 216 18.65 8.06 6.70
C VAL A 216 18.59 9.60 6.76
N ALA A 217 18.60 10.27 5.60
CA ALA A 217 18.48 11.72 5.53
C ALA A 217 17.15 12.18 6.14
N SER A 218 17.24 13.04 7.14
CA SER A 218 16.08 13.45 7.94
C SER A 218 15.88 14.96 7.96
N ASN A 219 14.70 15.36 8.38
CA ASN A 219 14.36 16.74 8.68
C ASN A 219 13.59 16.83 10.00
N ARG A 220 13.49 18.05 10.54
CA ARG A 220 12.71 18.34 11.75
C ARG A 220 11.51 19.20 11.42
N PHE A 221 10.36 18.84 11.96
CA PHE A 221 9.18 19.70 12.07
C PHE A 221 8.88 19.92 13.55
N SER A 222 8.49 21.13 13.95
CA SER A 222 8.05 21.41 15.31
C SER A 222 6.70 22.10 15.31
N CYS A 223 5.89 21.81 16.32
CA CYS A 223 4.65 22.52 16.57
C CYS A 223 4.44 22.78 18.06
N ILE A 224 3.80 23.89 18.34
CA ILE A 224 3.45 24.34 19.68
C ILE A 224 1.95 24.15 19.85
N ALA A 225 1.51 23.47 20.90
CA ALA A 225 0.10 23.33 21.21
C ALA A 225 -0.51 24.71 21.50
N PRO A 226 -1.76 24.98 21.05
CA PRO A 226 -2.45 26.22 21.39
C PRO A 226 -2.47 26.45 22.91
N PRO A 227 -2.30 27.70 23.42
CA PRO A 227 -2.18 27.96 24.85
C PRO A 227 -3.34 27.43 25.71
N GLU A 228 -4.56 27.42 25.17
CA GLU A 228 -5.72 26.82 25.83
C GLU A 228 -5.58 25.29 25.97
N LEU A 229 -5.16 24.61 24.91
CA LEU A 229 -4.94 23.16 24.95
C LEU A 229 -3.79 22.78 25.89
N ALA A 230 -2.71 23.57 25.92
CA ALA A 230 -1.61 23.37 26.85
C ALA A 230 -2.07 23.44 28.32
N ARG A 231 -2.89 24.45 28.68
CA ARG A 231 -3.48 24.55 30.03
C ARG A 231 -4.41 23.38 30.36
N GLN A 232 -5.19 22.90 29.39
CA GLN A 232 -6.05 21.72 29.58
C GLN A 232 -5.23 20.45 29.82
N VAL A 233 -4.13 20.27 29.08
CA VAL A 233 -3.17 19.17 29.29
C VAL A 233 -2.59 19.21 30.70
N GLU A 234 -2.13 20.38 31.16
CA GLU A 234 -1.57 20.54 32.50
C GLU A 234 -2.60 20.21 33.58
N ALA A 235 -3.77 20.83 33.53
CA ALA A 235 -4.85 20.60 34.50
C ALA A 235 -5.27 19.12 34.56
N PHE A 236 -5.40 18.48 33.38
CA PHE A 236 -5.73 17.06 33.31
C PHE A 236 -4.60 16.18 33.87
N CYS A 237 -3.34 16.49 33.57
CA CYS A 237 -2.20 15.75 34.09
C CYS A 237 -2.11 15.83 35.61
N GLU A 238 -2.36 17.01 36.19
CA GLU A 238 -2.43 17.21 37.65
C GLU A 238 -3.56 16.38 38.27
N GLN A 239 -4.77 16.47 37.70
CA GLN A 239 -5.95 15.75 38.18
C GLN A 239 -5.75 14.22 38.16
N GLN A 240 -5.19 13.70 37.06
CA GLN A 240 -5.00 12.25 36.85
C GLN A 240 -3.66 11.74 37.39
N ARG A 241 -2.85 12.61 38.02
CA ARG A 241 -1.49 12.29 38.50
C ARG A 241 -0.63 11.59 37.44
N THR A 242 -0.69 12.11 36.22
CA THR A 242 0.09 11.67 35.06
C THR A 242 1.01 12.79 34.56
N SER A 243 1.75 12.55 33.48
CA SER A 243 2.67 13.52 32.87
C SER A 243 2.28 13.81 31.43
N PRO A 244 2.56 15.00 30.88
CA PRO A 244 2.33 15.31 29.47
C PRO A 244 2.98 14.30 28.51
N PHE A 245 4.17 13.78 28.84
CA PHE A 245 4.82 12.70 28.07
C PHE A 245 3.94 11.45 27.96
N ARG A 246 3.46 10.92 29.10
CA ARG A 246 2.55 9.75 29.14
C ARG A 246 1.24 10.02 28.41
N LEU A 247 0.71 11.23 28.50
CA LEU A 247 -0.49 11.63 27.80
C LEU A 247 -0.29 11.62 26.28
N VAL A 248 0.78 12.25 25.78
CA VAL A 248 1.11 12.25 24.34
C VAL A 248 1.42 10.83 23.85
N LEU A 249 2.08 10.00 24.66
CA LEU A 249 2.29 8.59 24.34
C LEU A 249 0.97 7.83 24.19
N ALA A 250 0.01 8.03 25.10
CA ALA A 250 -1.33 7.44 24.99
C ALA A 250 -2.02 7.86 23.68
N ILE A 251 -2.00 9.15 23.36
CA ILE A 251 -2.56 9.68 22.12
C ILE A 251 -1.86 9.11 20.88
N LEU A 252 -0.54 8.91 20.92
CA LEU A 252 0.20 8.30 19.82
C LEU A 252 -0.22 6.84 19.57
N TYR A 253 -0.40 6.04 20.62
CA TYR A 253 -0.95 4.68 20.50
C TYR A 253 -2.35 4.67 19.91
N LEU A 254 -3.25 5.52 20.44
CA LEU A 254 -4.61 5.63 19.94
C LEU A 254 -4.66 6.08 18.47
N TYR A 255 -3.83 7.07 18.11
CA TYR A 255 -3.69 7.52 16.73
C TYR A 255 -3.24 6.39 15.81
N LEU A 256 -2.15 5.69 16.16
CA LEU A 256 -1.62 4.58 15.38
C LEU A 256 -2.64 3.44 15.26
N ALA A 257 -3.40 3.12 16.32
CA ALA A 257 -4.45 2.10 16.26
C ALA A 257 -5.65 2.48 15.35
N ARG A 258 -5.82 3.78 15.05
CA ARG A 258 -6.85 4.27 14.12
C ARG A 258 -6.34 4.35 12.67
N ILE A 259 -5.15 4.90 12.48
CA ILE A 259 -4.59 5.09 11.14
C ILE A 259 -3.94 3.81 10.59
N THR A 260 -3.62 2.87 11.47
CA THR A 260 -3.22 1.51 11.11
C THR A 260 -4.37 0.56 11.45
N ARG A 261 -4.42 -0.59 10.77
CA ARG A 261 -5.33 -1.68 11.11
C ARG A 261 -4.77 -2.59 12.20
N SER A 262 -3.69 -2.17 12.89
CA SER A 262 -3.05 -2.93 13.97
C SER A 262 -3.40 -2.34 15.33
N ARG A 263 -3.73 -3.22 16.27
CA ARG A 263 -3.94 -2.87 17.68
C ARG A 263 -2.78 -3.29 18.58
N ASP A 264 -1.90 -4.18 18.11
CA ASP A 264 -0.69 -4.62 18.83
C ASP A 264 0.50 -3.83 18.29
N LEU A 265 0.93 -2.82 19.06
CA LEU A 265 1.83 -1.77 18.61
C LEU A 265 3.08 -1.73 19.48
N VAL A 266 4.22 -1.51 18.82
CA VAL A 266 5.52 -1.35 19.49
C VAL A 266 6.08 0.03 19.20
N ILE A 267 6.34 0.80 20.26
CA ILE A 267 6.93 2.14 20.20
C ILE A 267 8.20 2.15 21.03
N GLY A 268 9.29 2.67 20.47
CA GLY A 268 10.55 2.83 21.20
C GLY A 268 10.48 4.01 22.18
N THR A 269 11.12 3.87 23.33
CA THR A 269 11.43 5.00 24.21
C THR A 269 12.87 4.96 24.66
N ALA A 270 13.43 6.12 25.01
CA ALA A 270 14.76 6.21 25.60
C ALA A 270 14.67 6.10 27.14
N PHE A 271 15.50 5.24 27.73
CA PHE A 271 15.72 5.19 29.18
C PHE A 271 17.16 5.58 29.49
N MET A 272 17.35 6.35 30.57
CA MET A 272 18.65 6.97 30.86
C MET A 272 19.70 6.00 31.41
N ASN A 273 19.30 4.89 32.05
CA ASN A 273 20.19 3.85 32.60
C ASN A 273 21.32 4.39 33.52
N ARG A 274 20.98 5.33 34.42
CA ARG A 274 21.93 6.05 35.30
C ARG A 274 21.74 5.76 36.79
N ASP A 275 21.03 4.69 37.13
CA ASP A 275 20.68 4.35 38.51
C ASP A 275 21.86 3.76 39.32
N TYR A 276 23.05 3.70 38.73
CA TYR A 276 24.28 3.31 39.42
C TYR A 276 24.88 4.47 40.21
N PRO A 277 25.53 4.20 41.37
CA PRO A 277 26.17 5.23 42.17
C PRO A 277 27.14 6.10 41.37
N GLY A 278 26.99 7.42 41.47
CA GLY A 278 27.86 8.40 40.80
C GLY A 278 27.59 8.64 39.31
N MET A 279 26.75 7.84 38.64
CA MET A 279 26.55 7.92 37.17
C MET A 279 25.59 9.04 36.74
N ALA A 280 24.79 9.59 37.66
CA ALA A 280 23.84 10.65 37.35
C ALA A 280 24.51 11.96 36.87
N GLU A 281 25.72 12.26 37.36
CA GLU A 281 26.41 13.54 37.16
C GLU A 281 27.48 13.52 36.06
N ILE A 282 27.78 12.35 35.49
CA ILE A 282 28.87 12.21 34.51
C ILE A 282 28.37 12.25 33.07
N ALA A 283 29.29 12.50 32.14
CA ALA A 283 29.06 12.36 30.71
C ALA A 283 29.36 10.92 30.27
N GLY A 284 28.75 10.50 29.18
CA GLY A 284 28.86 9.14 28.67
C GLY A 284 27.62 8.74 27.89
N MET A 285 27.70 7.59 27.23
CA MET A 285 26.57 6.96 26.55
C MET A 285 25.95 5.89 27.44
N PHE A 286 24.83 6.21 28.09
CA PHE A 286 24.09 5.28 28.95
C PHE A 286 22.74 4.88 28.37
N VAL A 287 22.17 5.75 27.52
CA VAL A 287 20.79 5.61 27.05
C VAL A 287 20.57 4.27 26.34
N SER A 288 19.60 3.50 26.85
CA SER A 288 19.09 2.32 26.14
C SER A 288 17.76 2.67 25.49
N THR A 289 17.52 2.14 24.29
CA THR A 289 16.19 2.21 23.66
C THR A 289 15.42 0.96 24.04
N VAL A 290 14.26 1.15 24.67
CA VAL A 290 13.42 0.08 25.17
C VAL A 290 12.10 0.03 24.39
N PRO A 291 11.65 -1.14 23.92
CA PRO A 291 10.39 -1.27 23.21
C PRO A 291 9.22 -1.31 24.19
N ILE A 292 8.27 -0.41 24.01
CA ILE A 292 6.97 -0.45 24.69
C ILE A 292 6.00 -1.17 23.75
N ARG A 293 5.61 -2.39 24.10
CA ARG A 293 4.54 -3.13 23.39
C ARG A 293 3.23 -2.96 24.13
N LEU A 294 2.19 -2.52 23.43
CA LEU A 294 0.83 -2.44 23.97
C LEU A 294 -0.17 -2.93 22.95
N GLU A 295 -1.15 -3.69 23.44
CA GLU A 295 -2.38 -3.97 22.71
C GLU A 295 -3.44 -2.93 23.09
N VAL A 296 -3.95 -2.21 22.10
CA VAL A 296 -5.05 -1.25 22.25
C VAL A 296 -6.37 -2.01 22.16
N ALA A 297 -7.17 -2.00 23.23
CA ALA A 297 -8.50 -2.59 23.23
C ALA A 297 -9.46 -1.79 22.32
N GLU A 298 -10.49 -2.45 21.76
CA GLU A 298 -11.45 -1.79 20.85
C GLU A 298 -12.29 -0.71 21.55
N ASP A 299 -12.57 -0.90 22.84
CA ASP A 299 -13.28 0.03 23.70
C ASP A 299 -12.33 0.96 24.48
N ALA A 300 -11.04 1.00 24.13
CA ALA A 300 -10.05 1.79 24.86
C ALA A 300 -10.42 3.28 24.87
N SER A 301 -10.43 3.88 26.05
CA SER A 301 -10.60 5.32 26.25
C SER A 301 -9.26 5.94 26.68
N LEU A 302 -9.22 7.26 26.84
CA LEU A 302 -8.01 7.92 27.32
C LEU A 302 -7.64 7.43 28.74
N HIS A 303 -8.63 7.28 29.62
CA HIS A 303 -8.38 6.80 30.98
C HIS A 303 -7.85 5.37 31.01
N THR A 304 -8.45 4.45 30.24
CA THR A 304 -7.98 3.05 30.24
C THR A 304 -6.58 2.94 29.65
N MET A 305 -6.28 3.70 28.60
CA MET A 305 -4.93 3.77 28.03
C MET A 305 -3.90 4.31 29.02
N LEU A 306 -4.22 5.36 29.78
CA LEU A 306 -3.30 5.90 30.79
C LEU A 306 -3.03 4.92 31.92
N GLN A 307 -4.05 4.17 32.35
CA GLN A 307 -3.89 3.12 33.37
C GLN A 307 -3.02 1.98 32.86
N GLN A 308 -3.28 1.49 31.64
CA GLN A 308 -2.50 0.44 31.00
C GLN A 308 -1.04 0.86 30.77
N LEU A 309 -0.82 2.10 30.31
CA LEU A 309 0.51 2.68 30.13
C LEU A 309 1.25 2.81 31.45
N LYS A 310 0.60 3.26 32.52
CA LYS A 310 1.21 3.35 33.85
C LYS A 310 1.74 1.99 34.29
N GLY A 311 0.90 0.95 34.28
CA GLY A 311 1.32 -0.40 34.68
C GLY A 311 2.40 -0.99 33.77
N SER A 312 2.37 -0.67 32.47
CA SER A 312 3.37 -1.16 31.52
C SER A 312 4.71 -0.44 31.69
N LEU A 313 4.72 0.88 31.83
CA LEU A 313 5.94 1.67 32.08
C LEU A 313 6.57 1.33 33.43
N ASP A 314 5.78 1.06 34.47
CA ASP A 314 6.30 0.64 35.78
C ASP A 314 7.04 -0.70 35.66
N ARG A 315 6.45 -1.71 35.00
CA ARG A 315 7.11 -3.01 34.72
C ARG A 315 8.34 -2.84 33.84
N LEU A 316 8.24 -2.02 32.80
CA LEU A 316 9.36 -1.75 31.89
C LEU A 316 10.54 -1.12 32.63
N ARG A 317 10.29 -0.17 33.52
CA ARG A 317 11.34 0.44 34.36
C ARG A 317 12.06 -0.61 35.20
N ASP A 318 11.35 -1.60 35.72
CA ASP A 318 11.97 -2.64 36.53
C ASP A 318 12.90 -3.52 35.66
N HIS A 319 12.58 -3.74 34.37
CA HIS A 319 13.36 -4.62 33.47
C HIS A 319 14.19 -3.88 32.40
N GLN A 320 14.30 -2.54 32.49
CA GLN A 320 14.91 -1.68 31.47
C GLN A 320 16.41 -1.90 31.26
N GLN A 321 17.09 -2.50 32.24
CA GLN A 321 18.55 -2.65 32.29
C GLN A 321 19.06 -3.69 31.29
N TYR A 322 18.19 -4.61 30.83
CA TYR A 322 18.56 -5.62 29.84
C TYR A 322 18.82 -4.97 28.47
N PRO A 323 20.01 -5.17 27.87
CA PRO A 323 20.34 -4.54 26.59
C PRO A 323 19.42 -4.94 25.44
N PHE A 324 19.00 -3.96 24.65
CA PHE A 324 18.08 -4.18 23.53
C PHE A 324 18.69 -5.00 22.39
N ASP A 325 19.98 -4.84 22.12
CA ASP A 325 20.71 -5.64 21.14
C ASP A 325 20.76 -7.12 21.52
N LEU A 326 20.94 -7.42 22.81
CA LEU A 326 20.82 -8.80 23.32
C LEU A 326 19.40 -9.34 23.13
N LEU A 327 18.36 -8.55 23.41
CA LEU A 327 16.98 -8.94 23.12
C LEU A 327 16.75 -9.27 21.64
N ILE A 328 17.25 -8.43 20.72
CA ILE A 328 17.11 -8.69 19.28
C ILE A 328 17.86 -9.97 18.86
N ASN A 329 19.04 -10.23 19.43
CA ASN A 329 19.78 -11.46 19.18
C ASN A 329 19.04 -12.69 19.73
N ASP A 330 18.53 -12.63 20.96
CA ASP A 330 17.75 -13.71 21.57
C ASP A 330 16.51 -14.06 20.73
N LEU A 331 15.81 -13.05 20.19
CA LEU A 331 14.65 -13.26 19.33
C LEU A 331 15.06 -13.82 17.95
N ARG A 332 16.19 -13.37 17.39
CA ARG A 332 16.74 -13.93 16.15
C ARG A 332 17.10 -15.41 16.31
N GLU A 333 17.73 -15.80 17.42
CA GLU A 333 18.09 -17.19 17.68
C GLU A 333 16.85 -18.08 17.81
N ARG A 334 15.77 -17.57 18.41
CA ARG A 334 14.50 -18.28 18.55
C ARG A 334 13.75 -18.43 17.21
N ASP A 335 13.63 -17.35 16.45
CA ASP A 335 12.70 -17.25 15.31
C ASP A 335 13.40 -17.34 13.93
N GLY A 336 14.74 -17.43 13.91
CA GLY A 336 15.56 -17.51 12.69
C GLY A 336 15.78 -16.18 11.97
N GLN A 337 15.08 -15.11 12.35
CA GLN A 337 15.24 -13.76 11.79
C GLN A 337 15.11 -12.70 12.88
N ALA A 338 15.88 -11.61 12.78
CA ALA A 338 15.75 -10.49 13.71
C ALA A 338 14.48 -9.68 13.40
N PRO A 339 13.61 -9.45 14.39
CA PRO A 339 12.40 -8.67 14.19
C PRO A 339 12.69 -7.17 14.14
N GLN A 340 11.97 -6.44 13.28
CA GLN A 340 11.97 -4.98 13.29
C GLN A 340 10.95 -4.46 14.32
N LEU A 341 11.36 -4.40 15.59
CA LEU A 341 10.45 -4.04 16.69
C LEU A 341 10.15 -2.53 16.76
N ILE A 342 11.12 -1.66 16.46
CA ILE A 342 10.99 -0.21 16.67
C ILE A 342 11.15 0.51 15.34
N GLN A 343 10.13 1.29 14.98
CA GLN A 343 10.14 2.20 13.83
C GLN A 343 9.75 3.63 14.20
N ILE A 344 9.00 3.77 15.29
CA ILE A 344 8.62 5.06 15.87
C ILE A 344 9.18 5.09 17.28
N THR A 345 9.93 6.14 17.58
CA THR A 345 10.49 6.38 18.91
C THR A 345 9.86 7.64 19.50
N ILE A 346 9.60 7.65 20.80
CA ILE A 346 9.18 8.83 21.55
C ILE A 346 10.17 9.12 22.68
N ALA A 347 10.50 10.39 22.88
CA ALA A 347 11.41 10.81 23.93
C ALA A 347 10.97 12.12 24.56
N GLN A 348 11.30 12.31 25.83
CA GLN A 348 11.10 13.60 26.50
C GLN A 348 12.33 14.48 26.30
N VAL A 349 12.11 15.74 25.94
CA VAL A 349 13.15 16.76 25.89
C VAL A 349 13.17 17.52 27.21
N MET A 350 14.35 17.68 27.80
CA MET A 350 14.53 18.34 29.08
C MET A 350 14.78 19.83 28.89
N ARG A 351 13.83 20.66 29.32
CA ARG A 351 14.09 22.09 29.51
C ARG A 351 14.95 22.27 30.76
N SER A 352 15.99 23.07 30.64
CA SER A 352 16.86 23.47 31.74
C SER A 352 16.96 24.98 31.76
N ASP A 353 16.78 25.58 32.94
CA ASP A 353 17.19 26.94 33.18
C ASP A 353 18.71 26.94 33.24
N LEU A 354 19.35 27.58 32.28
CA LEU A 354 20.80 27.70 32.26
C LEU A 354 21.22 28.91 33.11
N PRO A 355 22.39 28.84 33.79
CA PRO A 355 22.92 29.97 34.54
C PRO A 355 23.06 31.25 33.68
N GLY A 356 22.88 32.42 34.30
CA GLY A 356 23.15 33.72 33.65
C GLY A 356 22.21 34.10 32.50
N GLY A 357 20.99 33.53 32.43
CA GLY A 357 20.02 33.86 31.39
C GLY A 357 20.31 33.25 30.01
N ALA A 358 21.28 32.33 29.94
CA ALA A 358 21.59 31.59 28.71
C ALA A 358 20.39 30.74 28.26
N ARG A 359 20.27 30.53 26.94
CA ARG A 359 19.16 29.77 26.35
C ARG A 359 19.68 28.56 25.59
N LEU A 360 19.11 27.39 25.87
CA LEU A 360 19.44 26.15 25.17
C LEU A 360 18.82 26.15 23.76
N GLU A 361 19.62 25.79 22.76
CA GLU A 361 19.21 25.62 21.37
C GLU A 361 19.22 24.13 20.99
N TYR A 362 18.06 23.61 20.57
CA TYR A 362 17.94 22.24 20.09
C TYR A 362 18.24 22.14 18.59
N LEU A 363 19.51 21.93 18.27
CA LEU A 363 19.98 21.81 16.89
C LEU A 363 19.59 20.45 16.29
N CYS A 364 19.24 20.43 15.00
CA CYS A 364 18.86 19.20 14.29
C CYS A 364 20.03 18.69 13.43
N ARG A 365 20.42 17.43 13.64
CA ARG A 365 21.52 16.78 12.92
C ARG A 365 21.17 16.29 11.50
N ARG A 366 19.89 16.35 11.09
CA ARG A 366 19.39 15.97 9.75
C ARG A 366 19.74 14.56 9.26
N ALA A 367 20.05 13.64 10.18
CA ALA A 367 20.13 12.21 9.92
C ALA A 367 19.65 11.41 11.14
N HIS A 368 18.74 10.47 10.93
CA HIS A 368 18.13 9.67 12.01
C HIS A 368 18.02 8.21 11.58
N ALA A 369 18.39 7.28 12.47
CA ALA A 369 18.31 5.85 12.24
C ALA A 369 16.85 5.35 12.25
N ASP A 370 16.06 5.84 13.21
CA ASP A 370 14.63 5.55 13.26
C ASP A 370 13.88 6.40 12.21
N PRO A 371 12.91 5.82 11.48
CA PRO A 371 12.06 6.54 10.54
C PRO A 371 11.39 7.80 11.11
N LEU A 372 10.92 7.72 12.35
CA LEU A 372 10.25 8.82 13.04
C LEU A 372 10.61 8.83 14.52
N THR A 373 11.06 9.98 15.03
CA THR A 373 11.22 10.25 16.45
C THR A 373 10.37 11.45 16.87
N LEU A 374 9.44 11.23 17.79
CA LEU A 374 8.63 12.27 18.43
C LEU A 374 9.26 12.69 19.75
N TYR A 375 9.58 13.98 19.88
CA TYR A 375 10.05 14.57 21.10
C TYR A 375 8.95 15.40 21.76
N VAL A 376 8.76 15.21 23.07
CA VAL A 376 7.79 15.96 23.87
C VAL A 376 8.53 16.91 24.81
N SER A 377 8.24 18.21 24.70
CA SER A 377 8.75 19.27 25.57
C SER A 377 7.59 19.98 26.26
N HIS A 378 7.69 20.17 27.57
CA HIS A 378 6.70 20.90 28.39
C HIS A 378 7.42 21.58 29.56
N GLY A 379 6.77 22.55 30.18
CA GLY A 379 7.31 23.26 31.35
C GLY A 379 7.16 22.51 32.65
N ARG A 380 7.73 23.09 33.71
CA ARG A 380 7.55 22.56 35.05
C ARG A 380 6.22 23.02 35.64
N PRO A 381 5.58 22.22 36.50
CA PRO A 381 4.37 22.63 37.21
C PRO A 381 4.59 23.96 37.95
N GLY A 382 3.72 24.96 37.69
CA GLY A 382 3.78 26.29 38.31
C GLY A 382 4.42 27.40 37.46
N GLU A 383 5.05 27.07 36.33
CA GLU A 383 5.51 28.05 35.35
C GLU A 383 4.32 28.48 34.47
N ARG A 384 3.73 29.66 34.76
CA ARG A 384 2.42 30.11 34.24
C ARG A 384 2.26 30.23 32.71
N GLU A 385 3.31 30.05 31.91
CA GLU A 385 3.30 30.29 30.46
C GLU A 385 4.09 29.25 29.64
N VAL A 386 4.20 27.98 30.07
CA VAL A 386 5.02 27.04 29.30
C VAL A 386 4.20 26.24 28.30
N PRO A 387 4.46 26.38 27.00
CA PRO A 387 3.74 25.60 26.02
C PRO A 387 4.19 24.13 26.00
N LEU A 388 3.24 23.24 25.69
CA LEU A 388 3.52 21.90 25.17
C LEU A 388 4.04 22.03 23.73
N GLU A 389 5.24 21.57 23.48
CA GLU A 389 5.90 21.58 22.17
C GLU A 389 6.27 20.16 21.74
N LEU A 390 5.99 19.84 20.47
CA LEU A 390 6.28 18.56 19.85
C LEU A 390 7.30 18.76 18.73
N PHE A 391 8.35 17.95 18.71
CA PHE A 391 9.30 17.89 17.59
C PHE A 391 9.23 16.53 16.92
N PHE A 392 9.24 16.53 15.59
CA PHE A 392 9.20 15.34 14.77
C PHE A 392 10.47 15.32 13.94
N ASP A 393 11.39 14.42 14.28
CA ASP A 393 12.51 14.09 13.41
C ASP A 393 12.10 12.92 12.53
N TYR A 394 12.12 13.10 11.22
CA TYR A 394 11.59 12.12 10.28
C TYR A 394 12.50 11.93 9.07
N GLN A 395 12.61 10.69 8.59
CA GLN A 395 13.31 10.38 7.36
C GLN A 395 12.53 10.89 6.15
N THR A 396 13.20 11.71 5.34
CA THR A 396 12.62 12.35 4.13
C THR A 396 12.41 11.39 2.96
N ALA A 397 12.96 10.18 3.05
CA ALA A 397 12.63 9.07 2.18
C ALA A 397 11.22 8.52 2.47
N ILE A 398 10.82 8.52 3.74
CA ILE A 398 9.56 7.88 4.16
C ILE A 398 8.43 8.90 4.24
N PHE A 399 8.70 10.09 4.75
CA PHE A 399 7.69 11.11 5.00
C PHE A 399 8.00 12.45 4.31
N SER A 400 6.99 13.05 3.69
CA SER A 400 6.98 14.47 3.33
C SER A 400 6.81 15.37 4.56
N ALA A 401 7.20 16.63 4.43
CA ALA A 401 6.99 17.64 5.47
C ALA A 401 5.49 17.85 5.72
N GLU A 402 4.69 17.84 4.65
CA GLU A 402 3.25 17.99 4.67
C GLU A 402 2.57 16.86 5.45
N ARG A 403 3.04 15.61 5.26
CA ARG A 403 2.53 14.44 5.98
C ARG A 403 2.83 14.53 7.48
N ILE A 404 4.01 14.99 7.86
CA ILE A 404 4.38 15.17 9.27
C ILE A 404 3.62 16.32 9.91
N GLN A 405 3.41 17.42 9.19
CA GLN A 405 2.57 18.52 9.64
C GLN A 405 1.11 18.06 9.85
N ALA A 406 0.57 17.24 8.95
CA ALA A 406 -0.75 16.65 9.10
C ALA A 406 -0.83 15.74 10.34
N LEU A 407 0.14 14.83 10.52
CA LEU A 407 0.25 13.96 11.68
C LEU A 407 0.27 14.76 12.99
N ALA A 408 1.06 15.83 13.06
CA ALA A 408 1.10 16.71 14.22
C ALA A 408 -0.25 17.37 14.50
N GLY A 409 -0.95 17.82 13.45
CA GLY A 409 -2.31 18.34 13.55
C GLY A 409 -3.31 17.30 14.06
N HIS A 410 -3.22 16.05 13.58
CA HIS A 410 -4.06 14.95 14.02
C HIS A 410 -3.83 14.61 15.50
N LEU A 411 -2.57 14.56 15.95
CA LEU A 411 -2.26 14.30 17.36
C LEU A 411 -2.81 15.40 18.28
N LEU A 412 -2.67 16.68 17.91
CA LEU A 412 -3.21 17.79 18.70
C LEU A 412 -4.74 17.80 18.72
N ASN A 413 -5.39 17.48 17.60
CA ASN A 413 -6.85 17.40 17.51
C ASN A 413 -7.41 16.21 18.30
N LEU A 414 -6.77 15.04 18.18
CA LEU A 414 -7.12 13.85 18.97
C LEU A 414 -6.93 14.11 20.46
N LEU A 415 -5.82 14.75 20.86
CA LEU A 415 -5.56 15.16 22.24
C LEU A 415 -6.67 16.08 22.77
N LYS A 416 -7.08 17.10 21.99
CA LYS A 416 -8.18 17.99 22.35
C LYS A 416 -9.50 17.24 22.56
N HIS A 417 -9.87 16.34 21.66
CA HIS A 417 -11.12 15.57 21.78
C HIS A 417 -11.08 14.58 22.94
N ALA A 418 -9.95 13.88 23.13
CA ALA A 418 -9.77 12.93 24.21
C ALA A 418 -9.82 13.60 25.60
N LEU A 419 -9.31 14.83 25.73
CA LEU A 419 -9.41 15.61 26.97
C LEU A 419 -10.85 16.08 27.26
N ALA A 420 -11.61 16.39 26.22
CA ALA A 420 -13.01 16.80 26.36
C ALA A 420 -13.93 15.63 26.76
N GLN A 421 -13.64 14.41 26.30
CA GLN A 421 -14.42 13.20 26.61
C GLN A 421 -13.49 12.01 26.95
N PRO A 422 -12.87 11.99 28.14
CA PRO A 422 -11.82 11.02 28.48
C PRO A 422 -12.26 9.56 28.52
N ASP A 423 -13.55 9.31 28.70
CA ASP A 423 -14.16 7.98 28.77
C ASP A 423 -14.76 7.53 27.42
N LEU A 424 -14.79 8.40 26.41
CA LEU A 424 -15.27 8.02 25.08
C LEU A 424 -14.27 7.04 24.45
N PRO A 425 -14.73 5.90 23.89
CA PRO A 425 -13.86 5.01 23.14
C PRO A 425 -13.17 5.74 22.00
N PHE A 426 -11.89 5.46 21.80
CA PHE A 426 -11.05 6.12 20.81
C PHE A 426 -11.59 5.96 19.38
N ALA A 427 -12.35 4.89 19.12
CA ALA A 427 -13.06 4.63 17.88
C ALA A 427 -14.01 5.76 17.48
N HIS A 428 -14.53 6.55 18.44
CA HIS A 428 -15.46 7.65 18.17
C HIS A 428 -14.80 9.04 18.16
N LEU A 429 -13.48 9.11 18.41
CA LEU A 429 -12.76 10.38 18.40
C LEU A 429 -12.39 10.80 16.97
N THR A 430 -12.57 12.07 16.65
CA THR A 430 -12.21 12.61 15.33
C THR A 430 -10.72 12.91 15.26
N LEU A 431 -10.04 12.37 14.24
CA LEU A 431 -8.62 12.66 13.97
C LEU A 431 -8.42 13.96 13.19
N GLN A 432 -9.22 14.17 12.15
CA GLN A 432 -9.06 15.27 11.19
C GLN A 432 -9.59 16.59 11.75
N GLY A 433 -8.95 17.70 11.38
CA GLY A 433 -9.55 19.02 11.55
C GLY A 433 -10.71 19.26 10.57
N GLU A 434 -11.55 20.25 10.84
CA GLU A 434 -12.74 20.57 10.02
C GLU A 434 -12.40 20.81 8.53
N ALA A 435 -11.26 21.46 8.25
CA ALA A 435 -10.81 21.72 6.89
C ALA A 435 -10.53 20.42 6.11
N GLU A 436 -9.86 19.45 6.73
CA GLU A 436 -9.57 18.17 6.10
C GLU A 436 -10.84 17.31 5.96
N GLN A 437 -11.75 17.33 6.95
CA GLN A 437 -13.06 16.69 6.80
C GLN A 437 -13.85 17.25 5.62
N ARG A 438 -13.87 18.59 5.46
CA ARG A 438 -14.51 19.24 4.31
C ARG A 438 -13.89 18.80 2.99
N ARG A 439 -12.56 18.64 2.93
CA ARG A 439 -11.87 18.13 1.74
C ARG A 439 -12.32 16.71 1.40
N LEU A 440 -12.27 15.81 2.38
CA LEU A 440 -12.63 14.40 2.21
C LEU A 440 -14.11 14.20 1.86
N LEU A 441 -15.01 14.94 2.49
CA LEU A 441 -16.46 14.77 2.31
C LEU A 441 -17.01 15.54 1.10
N LYS A 442 -16.48 16.74 0.82
CA LYS A 442 -17.05 17.65 -0.18
C LYS A 442 -16.12 17.87 -1.36
N GLU A 443 -14.89 18.31 -1.15
CA GLU A 443 -14.03 18.77 -2.26
C GLU A 443 -13.56 17.62 -3.16
N PHE A 444 -13.05 16.53 -2.59
CA PHE A 444 -12.62 15.34 -3.35
C PHE A 444 -13.79 14.58 -3.97
N ASN A 445 -14.99 14.80 -3.44
CA ASN A 445 -16.24 14.17 -3.85
C ASN A 445 -17.19 15.12 -4.58
N ALA A 446 -16.71 16.29 -5.03
CA ALA A 446 -17.48 17.28 -5.77
C ALA A 446 -17.66 16.85 -7.24
N THR A 447 -18.37 15.75 -7.45
CA THR A 447 -18.53 15.09 -8.75
C THR A 447 -19.95 15.15 -9.30
N GLU A 448 -20.85 15.86 -8.62
CA GLU A 448 -22.25 15.98 -8.99
C GLU A 448 -22.39 16.63 -10.36
N THR A 449 -22.99 15.91 -11.31
CA THR A 449 -23.23 16.39 -12.66
C THR A 449 -24.58 15.93 -13.16
N VAL A 450 -25.28 16.82 -13.87
CA VAL A 450 -26.58 16.49 -14.47
C VAL A 450 -26.38 15.56 -15.65
N PHE A 451 -27.12 14.45 -15.67
CA PHE A 451 -27.21 13.51 -16.78
C PHE A 451 -28.68 13.17 -17.07
N SER A 452 -28.95 12.41 -18.15
CA SER A 452 -30.33 12.08 -18.50
C SER A 452 -31.00 11.19 -17.44
N GLN A 453 -32.00 11.74 -16.75
CA GLN A 453 -32.84 11.02 -15.77
C GLN A 453 -34.15 10.49 -16.37
N ALA A 454 -34.28 10.50 -17.71
CA ALA A 454 -35.53 10.12 -18.39
C ALA A 454 -35.37 9.02 -19.43
N LYS A 455 -34.13 8.61 -19.75
CA LYS A 455 -33.84 7.74 -20.90
C LYS A 455 -33.01 6.55 -20.51
N THR A 456 -33.47 5.36 -20.86
CA THR A 456 -32.74 4.09 -20.76
C THR A 456 -31.61 4.02 -21.79
N LEU A 457 -30.73 3.02 -21.67
CA LEU A 457 -29.63 2.80 -22.61
C LEU A 457 -30.11 2.61 -24.05
N HIS A 458 -31.16 1.81 -24.25
CA HIS A 458 -31.71 1.58 -25.59
C HIS A 458 -32.38 2.82 -26.16
N ALA A 459 -33.01 3.67 -25.33
CA ALA A 459 -33.57 4.94 -25.79
C ALA A 459 -32.46 5.91 -26.26
N LEU A 460 -31.33 5.99 -25.54
CA LEU A 460 -30.17 6.77 -25.99
C LEU A 460 -29.59 6.25 -27.32
N PHE A 461 -29.55 4.93 -27.48
CA PHE A 461 -29.14 4.31 -28.75
C PHE A 461 -30.11 4.68 -29.88
N GLU A 462 -31.43 4.60 -29.66
CA GLU A 462 -32.45 4.96 -30.65
C GLU A 462 -32.34 6.42 -31.11
N GLU A 463 -32.04 7.35 -30.20
CA GLU A 463 -31.77 8.74 -30.55
C GLU A 463 -30.54 8.90 -31.43
N GLN A 464 -29.49 8.12 -31.16
CA GLN A 464 -28.31 8.12 -32.02
C GLN A 464 -28.60 7.52 -33.40
N VAL A 465 -29.44 6.49 -33.49
CA VAL A 465 -29.89 5.90 -34.76
C VAL A 465 -30.59 6.95 -35.62
N GLN A 466 -31.44 7.79 -35.02
CA GLN A 466 -32.11 8.88 -35.75
C GLN A 466 -31.13 9.94 -36.27
N ARG A 467 -30.02 10.18 -35.55
CA ARG A 467 -29.01 11.19 -35.94
C ARG A 467 -28.09 10.71 -37.05
N THR A 468 -27.65 9.45 -37.01
CA THR A 468 -26.65 8.90 -37.96
C THR A 468 -27.03 7.50 -38.46
N PRO A 469 -28.17 7.34 -39.15
CA PRO A 469 -28.71 6.02 -39.50
C PRO A 469 -27.79 5.20 -40.42
N ASP A 470 -27.16 5.85 -41.40
CA ASP A 470 -26.35 5.18 -42.43
C ASP A 470 -24.90 4.92 -42.00
N LYS A 471 -24.49 5.45 -40.86
CA LYS A 471 -23.12 5.27 -40.35
C LYS A 471 -22.93 3.84 -39.85
N ALA A 472 -21.75 3.28 -40.04
CA ALA A 472 -21.38 1.99 -39.49
C ALA A 472 -21.40 2.02 -37.95
N ALA A 473 -22.26 1.20 -37.35
CA ALA A 473 -22.33 0.98 -35.91
C ALA A 473 -21.39 -0.16 -35.49
N LEU A 474 -21.41 -1.27 -36.24
CA LEU A 474 -20.60 -2.46 -35.97
C LEU A 474 -19.75 -2.82 -37.18
N VAL A 475 -18.51 -3.24 -36.91
CA VAL A 475 -17.63 -3.87 -37.89
C VAL A 475 -17.11 -5.19 -37.31
N PHE A 476 -17.25 -6.27 -38.06
CA PHE A 476 -16.70 -7.59 -37.71
C PHE A 476 -16.23 -8.31 -38.96
N ARG A 477 -14.92 -8.56 -39.06
CA ARG A 477 -14.29 -9.09 -40.28
C ARG A 477 -14.69 -8.22 -41.49
N ASP A 478 -15.24 -8.82 -42.54
CA ASP A 478 -15.67 -8.13 -43.76
C ASP A 478 -17.10 -7.57 -43.67
N GLN A 479 -17.78 -7.72 -42.52
CA GLN A 479 -19.13 -7.25 -42.31
C GLN A 479 -19.14 -5.87 -41.66
N SER A 480 -19.97 -4.98 -42.20
CA SER A 480 -20.29 -3.68 -41.62
C SER A 480 -21.81 -3.56 -41.49
N ILE A 481 -22.30 -3.24 -40.30
CA ILE A 481 -23.73 -3.05 -40.01
C ILE A 481 -23.96 -1.59 -39.64
N SER A 482 -24.89 -0.93 -40.33
CA SER A 482 -25.24 0.46 -40.03
C SER A 482 -26.05 0.59 -38.73
N TYR A 483 -26.15 1.81 -38.20
CA TYR A 483 -27.02 2.09 -37.05
C TYR A 483 -28.48 1.72 -37.31
N ALA A 484 -29.01 2.04 -38.50
CA ALA A 484 -30.36 1.71 -38.89
C ALA A 484 -30.57 0.18 -38.99
N GLU A 485 -29.63 -0.54 -39.59
CA GLU A 485 -29.70 -2.00 -39.71
C GLU A 485 -29.60 -2.70 -38.35
N LEU A 486 -28.68 -2.24 -37.48
CA LEU A 486 -28.55 -2.76 -36.12
C LEU A 486 -29.84 -2.56 -35.33
N ASN A 487 -30.42 -1.36 -35.41
CA ASN A 487 -31.66 -1.03 -34.73
C ASN A 487 -32.83 -1.91 -35.23
N ALA A 488 -32.97 -2.07 -36.54
CA ALA A 488 -34.02 -2.90 -37.12
C ALA A 488 -33.93 -4.37 -36.68
N ARG A 489 -32.72 -4.94 -36.63
CA ARG A 489 -32.51 -6.32 -36.15
C ARG A 489 -32.81 -6.44 -34.65
N ALA A 490 -32.38 -5.48 -33.84
CA ALA A 490 -32.67 -5.46 -32.41
C ALA A 490 -34.17 -5.28 -32.13
N ASN A 491 -34.89 -4.45 -32.92
CA ASN A 491 -36.34 -4.27 -32.80
C ASN A 491 -37.11 -5.56 -33.10
N ALA A 492 -36.70 -6.31 -34.14
CA ALA A 492 -37.33 -7.58 -34.48
C ALA A 492 -37.20 -8.59 -33.33
N LEU A 493 -36.00 -8.71 -32.74
CA LEU A 493 -35.77 -9.55 -31.58
C LEU A 493 -36.59 -9.08 -30.35
N ALA A 494 -36.62 -7.77 -30.10
CA ALA A 494 -37.34 -7.20 -28.97
C ALA A 494 -38.85 -7.52 -28.99
N GLN A 495 -39.48 -7.43 -30.16
CA GLN A 495 -40.91 -7.77 -30.29
C GLN A 495 -41.17 -9.25 -30.04
N LEU A 496 -40.33 -10.14 -30.58
CA LEU A 496 -40.44 -11.58 -30.32
C LEU A 496 -40.26 -11.90 -28.83
N LEU A 497 -39.31 -11.24 -28.16
CA LEU A 497 -39.11 -11.38 -26.72
C LEU A 497 -40.32 -10.88 -25.93
N GLN A 498 -40.92 -9.75 -26.32
CA GLN A 498 -42.15 -9.23 -25.72
C GLN A 498 -43.34 -10.17 -25.88
N GLU A 499 -43.49 -10.81 -27.04
CA GLU A 499 -44.49 -11.84 -27.33
C GLU A 499 -44.23 -13.11 -26.50
N SER A 500 -42.96 -13.40 -26.21
CA SER A 500 -42.49 -14.54 -25.41
C SER A 500 -42.47 -14.25 -23.90
N GLY A 501 -43.03 -13.12 -23.46
CA GLY A 501 -43.22 -12.81 -22.05
C GLY A 501 -42.09 -12.03 -21.38
N ALA A 502 -41.16 -11.42 -22.14
CA ALA A 502 -40.15 -10.52 -21.59
C ALA A 502 -40.78 -9.25 -21.01
N GLN A 503 -40.38 -8.88 -19.79
CA GLN A 503 -40.92 -7.77 -19.00
C GLN A 503 -39.81 -7.09 -18.18
N PRO A 504 -40.07 -5.89 -17.63
CA PRO A 504 -39.15 -5.26 -16.68
C PRO A 504 -38.78 -6.17 -15.51
N ASP A 505 -37.51 -6.12 -15.10
CA ASP A 505 -36.91 -6.96 -14.05
C ASP A 505 -36.95 -8.49 -14.28
N THR A 506 -37.28 -8.93 -15.50
CA THR A 506 -37.00 -10.30 -15.95
C THR A 506 -35.60 -10.39 -16.56
N ILE A 507 -34.95 -11.55 -16.42
CA ILE A 507 -33.61 -11.80 -16.96
C ILE A 507 -33.69 -12.78 -18.13
N VAL A 508 -33.07 -12.41 -19.24
CA VAL A 508 -32.92 -13.25 -20.43
C VAL A 508 -31.47 -13.71 -20.53
N GLY A 509 -31.25 -15.02 -20.62
CA GLY A 509 -29.92 -15.58 -20.86
C GLY A 509 -29.48 -15.28 -22.30
N LEU A 510 -28.25 -14.81 -22.48
CA LEU A 510 -27.67 -14.52 -23.79
C LEU A 510 -26.38 -15.33 -23.98
N LEU A 511 -26.51 -16.47 -24.67
CA LEU A 511 -25.44 -17.44 -24.92
C LEU A 511 -25.05 -17.39 -26.40
N VAL A 512 -24.00 -16.67 -26.75
CA VAL A 512 -23.65 -16.35 -28.14
C VAL A 512 -22.15 -16.22 -28.34
N ASP A 513 -21.68 -16.55 -29.54
CA ASP A 513 -20.28 -16.37 -29.91
C ASP A 513 -19.93 -14.90 -30.11
N ARG A 514 -18.62 -14.61 -30.08
CA ARG A 514 -18.09 -13.29 -30.40
C ARG A 514 -18.39 -12.90 -31.85
N SER A 515 -19.48 -12.16 -32.03
CA SER A 515 -20.09 -11.81 -33.31
C SER A 515 -21.03 -10.59 -33.16
N PRO A 516 -21.51 -9.97 -34.26
CA PRO A 516 -22.50 -8.89 -34.20
C PRO A 516 -23.78 -9.29 -33.44
N GLU A 517 -24.13 -10.57 -33.43
CA GLU A 517 -25.27 -11.16 -32.76
C GLU A 517 -25.26 -10.91 -31.24
N MET A 518 -24.09 -10.74 -30.62
CA MET A 518 -23.99 -10.32 -29.21
C MET A 518 -24.67 -8.98 -28.95
N ILE A 519 -24.42 -8.02 -29.85
CA ILE A 519 -24.91 -6.66 -29.70
C ILE A 519 -26.39 -6.58 -30.09
N ILE A 520 -26.78 -7.31 -31.15
CA ILE A 520 -28.19 -7.46 -31.55
C ILE A 520 -29.00 -8.09 -30.40
N GLY A 521 -28.46 -9.17 -29.80
CA GLY A 521 -29.04 -9.85 -28.64
C GLY A 521 -29.23 -8.92 -27.45
N ALA A 522 -28.16 -8.26 -27.01
CA ALA A 522 -28.18 -7.35 -25.87
C ALA A 522 -29.16 -6.19 -26.09
N LEU A 523 -29.12 -5.51 -27.25
CA LEU A 523 -30.03 -4.41 -27.55
C LEU A 523 -31.47 -4.89 -27.68
N GLY A 524 -31.73 -6.04 -28.29
CA GLY A 524 -33.08 -6.59 -28.42
C GLY A 524 -33.71 -6.93 -27.07
N ILE A 525 -32.93 -7.51 -26.14
CA ILE A 525 -33.38 -7.78 -24.77
C ILE A 525 -33.66 -6.47 -24.01
N LEU A 526 -32.76 -5.50 -24.09
CA LEU A 526 -32.99 -4.20 -23.45
C LEU A 526 -34.23 -3.50 -24.00
N LYS A 527 -34.45 -3.56 -25.33
CA LYS A 527 -35.62 -2.99 -26.01
C LYS A 527 -36.92 -3.73 -25.69
N SER A 528 -36.87 -5.02 -25.37
CA SER A 528 -38.06 -5.74 -24.90
C SER A 528 -38.49 -5.26 -23.50
N GLY A 529 -37.58 -4.61 -22.78
CA GLY A 529 -37.73 -4.12 -21.41
C GLY A 529 -37.09 -5.03 -20.36
N ALA A 530 -36.44 -6.12 -20.76
CA ALA A 530 -35.82 -7.07 -19.85
C ALA A 530 -34.32 -6.78 -19.66
N GLY A 531 -33.72 -7.34 -18.61
CA GLY A 531 -32.27 -7.36 -18.43
C GLY A 531 -31.65 -8.59 -19.09
N TYR A 532 -30.39 -8.51 -19.52
CA TYR A 532 -29.68 -9.68 -20.06
C TYR A 532 -28.61 -10.19 -19.10
N ALA A 533 -28.41 -11.52 -19.12
CA ALA A 533 -27.26 -12.18 -18.50
C ALA A 533 -26.33 -12.70 -19.61
N PRO A 534 -25.15 -12.08 -19.82
CA PRO A 534 -24.22 -12.50 -20.87
C PRO A 534 -23.44 -13.76 -20.46
N ILE A 535 -23.56 -14.82 -21.26
CA ILE A 535 -22.93 -16.12 -20.98
C ILE A 535 -21.94 -16.47 -22.08
N ASP A 536 -20.69 -16.74 -21.70
CA ASP A 536 -19.63 -17.15 -22.60
C ASP A 536 -19.82 -18.63 -22.99
N PRO A 537 -19.95 -18.96 -24.29
CA PRO A 537 -20.04 -20.35 -24.72
C PRO A 537 -18.79 -21.17 -24.40
N GLN A 538 -17.65 -20.56 -24.11
CA GLN A 538 -16.43 -21.28 -23.73
C GLN A 538 -16.46 -21.79 -22.28
N TYR A 539 -17.46 -21.41 -21.48
CA TYR A 539 -17.62 -21.95 -20.13
C TYR A 539 -18.01 -23.43 -20.13
N PRO A 540 -17.61 -24.20 -19.10
CA PRO A 540 -18.09 -25.56 -18.89
C PRO A 540 -19.61 -25.61 -18.76
N ASP A 541 -20.22 -26.73 -19.17
CA ASP A 541 -21.67 -26.86 -19.21
C ASP A 541 -22.31 -26.69 -17.82
N ASP A 542 -21.71 -27.25 -16.75
CA ASP A 542 -22.16 -27.07 -15.36
C ASP A 542 -22.20 -25.59 -14.94
N ARG A 543 -21.22 -24.80 -15.41
CA ARG A 543 -21.16 -23.35 -15.16
C ARG A 543 -22.30 -22.65 -15.88
N ILE A 544 -22.54 -22.98 -17.15
CA ILE A 544 -23.62 -22.38 -17.95
C ILE A 544 -24.98 -22.72 -17.33
N SER A 545 -25.21 -23.98 -16.99
CA SER A 545 -26.42 -24.44 -16.31
C SER A 545 -26.65 -23.68 -15.00
N TYR A 546 -25.63 -23.57 -14.16
CA TYR A 546 -25.72 -22.80 -12.92
C TYR A 546 -26.12 -21.34 -13.17
N LEU A 547 -25.52 -20.67 -14.15
CA LEU A 547 -25.82 -19.27 -14.46
C LEU A 547 -27.28 -19.09 -14.91
N LEU A 548 -27.77 -19.98 -15.78
CA LEU A 548 -29.14 -19.96 -16.27
C LEU A 548 -30.15 -20.22 -15.14
N GLU A 549 -29.92 -21.27 -14.35
CA GLU A 549 -30.76 -21.64 -13.20
C GLU A 549 -30.77 -20.53 -12.14
N ASN A 550 -29.61 -20.00 -11.78
CA ASN A 550 -29.49 -18.95 -10.76
C ASN A 550 -30.16 -17.65 -11.22
N SER A 551 -30.03 -17.29 -12.49
CA SER A 551 -30.69 -16.10 -13.05
C SER A 551 -32.20 -16.24 -13.15
N GLN A 552 -32.73 -17.47 -12.97
CA GLN A 552 -34.13 -17.81 -13.17
C GLN A 552 -34.62 -17.39 -14.57
N ALA A 553 -33.75 -17.52 -15.57
CA ALA A 553 -34.07 -17.14 -16.94
C ALA A 553 -35.03 -18.18 -17.53
N HIS A 554 -36.21 -17.72 -17.98
CA HIS A 554 -37.15 -18.56 -18.73
C HIS A 554 -36.95 -18.45 -20.25
N LEU A 555 -36.28 -17.38 -20.68
CA LEU A 555 -35.95 -17.09 -22.07
C LEU A 555 -34.43 -17.21 -22.28
N LEU A 556 -34.03 -17.92 -23.34
CA LEU A 556 -32.65 -18.06 -23.76
C LEU A 556 -32.51 -17.58 -25.21
N VAL A 557 -31.71 -16.55 -25.43
CA VAL A 557 -31.32 -16.10 -26.77
C VAL A 557 -29.98 -16.72 -27.11
N THR A 558 -29.91 -17.46 -28.22
CA THR A 558 -28.70 -18.17 -28.64
C THR A 558 -28.61 -18.36 -30.15
N GLN A 559 -27.54 -19.02 -30.61
CA GLN A 559 -27.26 -19.34 -32.02
C GLN A 559 -27.43 -20.84 -32.30
N GLY A 560 -27.55 -21.20 -33.58
CA GLY A 560 -27.76 -22.56 -34.08
C GLY A 560 -26.89 -23.65 -33.43
N PRO A 561 -25.56 -23.46 -33.29
CA PRO A 561 -24.67 -24.45 -32.67
C PRO A 561 -25.01 -24.80 -31.21
N TYR A 562 -25.73 -23.92 -30.50
CA TYR A 562 -25.97 -24.02 -29.06
C TYR A 562 -27.43 -24.36 -28.69
N LEU A 563 -28.33 -24.47 -29.67
CA LEU A 563 -29.77 -24.70 -29.44
C LEU A 563 -30.07 -25.92 -28.56
N ASN A 564 -29.27 -26.99 -28.71
CA ASN A 564 -29.44 -28.25 -27.98
C ASN A 564 -28.35 -28.47 -26.92
N ARG A 565 -27.54 -27.46 -26.61
CA ARG A 565 -26.40 -27.62 -25.71
C ARG A 565 -26.84 -27.79 -24.26
N MET A 566 -27.87 -27.05 -23.84
CA MET A 566 -28.36 -27.03 -22.46
C MET A 566 -29.65 -27.82 -22.31
N ALA A 567 -29.74 -28.63 -21.26
CA ALA A 567 -30.98 -29.27 -20.84
C ALA A 567 -31.81 -28.30 -19.99
N GLY A 568 -33.11 -28.16 -20.27
CA GLY A 568 -34.04 -27.37 -19.45
C GLY A 568 -35.27 -26.88 -20.21
N ASP A 569 -36.29 -26.46 -19.46
CA ASP A 569 -37.56 -25.90 -19.98
C ASP A 569 -37.42 -24.41 -20.33
N PHE A 570 -36.48 -24.08 -21.22
CA PHE A 570 -36.30 -22.72 -21.72
C PHE A 570 -37.10 -22.51 -23.00
N GLN A 571 -37.72 -21.34 -23.13
CA GLN A 571 -38.15 -20.88 -24.44
C GLN A 571 -36.94 -20.29 -25.16
N VAL A 572 -36.38 -21.09 -26.08
CA VAL A 572 -35.17 -20.74 -26.83
C VAL A 572 -35.52 -19.92 -28.07
N ILE A 573 -34.84 -18.78 -28.23
CA ILE A 573 -34.91 -17.92 -29.42
C ILE A 573 -33.59 -18.05 -30.17
N ASN A 574 -33.68 -18.56 -31.40
CA ASN A 574 -32.56 -18.71 -32.31
C ASN A 574 -32.30 -17.42 -33.09
N LEU A 575 -31.12 -16.82 -32.92
CA LEU A 575 -30.69 -15.64 -33.69
C LEU A 575 -30.44 -15.92 -35.18
N ASP A 576 -30.24 -17.18 -35.56
CA ASP A 576 -30.04 -17.57 -36.96
C ASP A 576 -31.36 -17.72 -37.74
N ASP A 577 -32.52 -17.71 -37.05
CA ASP A 577 -33.83 -17.79 -37.70
C ASP A 577 -34.25 -16.43 -38.27
N ARG A 578 -33.72 -16.13 -39.47
CA ARG A 578 -34.01 -14.90 -40.20
C ARG A 578 -35.47 -14.74 -40.60
N SER A 579 -36.27 -15.81 -40.63
CA SER A 579 -37.69 -15.75 -40.99
C SER A 579 -38.51 -15.09 -39.89
N ARG A 580 -38.18 -15.37 -38.62
CA ARG A 580 -38.79 -14.76 -37.43
C ARG A 580 -38.18 -13.40 -37.07
N LEU A 581 -36.92 -13.17 -37.45
CA LEU A 581 -36.17 -11.94 -37.15
C LEU A 581 -36.07 -10.98 -38.35
N ALA A 582 -37.06 -10.97 -39.24
CA ALA A 582 -37.06 -10.11 -40.42
C ALA A 582 -36.99 -8.61 -40.05
N ALA A 583 -36.08 -7.88 -40.71
CA ALA A 583 -35.86 -6.45 -40.51
C ALA A 583 -37.01 -5.59 -41.05
N GLY A 584 -37.13 -4.35 -40.56
CA GLY A 584 -38.16 -3.39 -41.00
C GLY A 584 -39.25 -3.08 -39.96
N ARG A 585 -39.06 -3.49 -38.70
CA ARG A 585 -39.97 -3.21 -37.59
C ARG A 585 -39.58 -1.91 -36.87
N ASP A 586 -40.59 -1.10 -36.56
CA ASP A 586 -40.45 0.13 -35.76
C ASP A 586 -39.94 -0.18 -34.33
N ASN A 587 -39.43 0.84 -33.64
CA ASN A 587 -39.02 0.69 -32.24
C ASN A 587 -40.22 0.19 -31.41
N PRO A 588 -40.04 -0.85 -30.58
CA PRO A 588 -41.11 -1.32 -29.71
C PRO A 588 -41.48 -0.24 -28.68
N VAL A 589 -42.70 -0.32 -28.15
CA VAL A 589 -43.12 0.55 -27.05
C VAL A 589 -42.22 0.27 -25.84
N PRO A 590 -41.54 1.29 -25.25
CA PRO A 590 -40.69 1.10 -24.09
C PRO A 590 -41.48 0.53 -22.90
N ARG A 591 -40.98 -0.55 -22.29
CA ARG A 591 -41.60 -1.18 -21.11
C ARG A 591 -40.83 -0.92 -19.81
N SER A 592 -39.53 -0.65 -19.89
CA SER A 592 -38.64 -0.47 -18.72
C SER A 592 -38.32 1.01 -18.45
N GLY A 593 -38.29 1.37 -17.17
CA GLY A 593 -37.72 2.62 -16.64
C GLY A 593 -36.24 2.54 -16.26
N LEU A 594 -35.72 3.62 -15.67
CA LEU A 594 -34.30 3.75 -15.26
C LEU A 594 -33.93 2.88 -14.06
N GLU A 595 -34.89 2.60 -13.20
CA GLU A 595 -34.79 1.77 -12.01
C GLU A 595 -34.65 0.30 -12.34
N HIS A 596 -35.05 -0.14 -13.54
CA HIS A 596 -35.06 -1.56 -13.91
C HIS A 596 -33.67 -2.10 -14.25
N ILE A 597 -33.49 -3.41 -14.06
CA ILE A 597 -32.24 -4.12 -14.34
C ILE A 597 -31.96 -4.12 -15.84
N ALA A 598 -30.79 -3.63 -16.24
CA ALA A 598 -30.28 -3.69 -17.59
C ALA A 598 -29.39 -4.92 -17.81
N CYS A 599 -28.51 -5.21 -16.85
CA CYS A 599 -27.54 -6.31 -16.96
C CYS A 599 -27.47 -7.09 -15.64
N LEU A 600 -27.36 -8.42 -15.74
CA LEU A 600 -26.99 -9.29 -14.63
C LEU A 600 -25.60 -9.86 -14.88
N ILE A 601 -24.57 -9.28 -14.25
CA ILE A 601 -23.17 -9.70 -14.44
C ILE A 601 -22.73 -10.61 -13.29
N TYR A 602 -22.29 -11.82 -13.62
CA TYR A 602 -21.82 -12.77 -12.62
C TYR A 602 -20.35 -12.57 -12.25
N THR A 603 -20.07 -12.63 -10.95
CA THR A 603 -18.71 -12.56 -10.38
C THR A 603 -18.44 -13.77 -9.48
N SER A 604 -17.17 -14.09 -9.22
CA SER A 604 -16.77 -15.17 -8.28
C SER A 604 -17.34 -14.93 -6.87
N GLY A 605 -17.72 -15.99 -6.16
CA GLY A 605 -18.33 -15.88 -4.84
C GLY A 605 -17.54 -16.60 -3.75
N SER A 606 -17.37 -15.96 -2.59
CA SER A 606 -16.63 -16.51 -1.43
C SER A 606 -17.20 -17.82 -0.87
N THR A 607 -18.48 -18.11 -1.15
CA THR A 607 -19.16 -19.38 -0.79
C THR A 607 -18.99 -20.48 -1.84
N GLY A 608 -18.19 -20.24 -2.88
CA GLY A 608 -17.90 -21.19 -3.96
C GLY A 608 -18.86 -21.21 -5.14
N ASN A 609 -19.88 -20.35 -5.15
CA ASN A 609 -20.80 -20.21 -6.27
C ASN A 609 -20.82 -18.75 -6.78
N PRO A 610 -20.88 -18.52 -8.10
CA PRO A 610 -20.94 -17.18 -8.68
C PRO A 610 -22.14 -16.36 -8.18
N LYS A 611 -21.95 -15.06 -7.99
CA LYS A 611 -23.00 -14.12 -7.57
C LYS A 611 -23.35 -13.17 -8.71
N GLY A 612 -24.64 -13.06 -9.04
CA GLY A 612 -25.14 -12.13 -10.07
C GLY A 612 -25.28 -10.73 -9.50
N VAL A 613 -24.63 -9.74 -10.11
CA VAL A 613 -24.70 -8.31 -9.75
C VAL A 613 -25.74 -7.63 -10.63
N MET A 614 -26.74 -7.01 -10.01
CA MET A 614 -27.86 -6.35 -10.70
C MET A 614 -27.51 -4.90 -11.06
N LEU A 615 -27.23 -4.62 -12.33
CA LEU A 615 -26.93 -3.27 -12.82
C LEU A 615 -28.18 -2.63 -13.42
N GLU A 616 -28.59 -1.49 -12.85
CA GLU A 616 -29.76 -0.73 -13.29
C GLU A 616 -29.44 0.18 -14.49
N HIS A 617 -30.44 0.49 -15.30
CA HIS A 617 -30.30 1.45 -16.40
C HIS A 617 -29.73 2.79 -15.93
N ARG A 618 -30.21 3.33 -14.81
CA ARG A 618 -29.75 4.61 -14.24
C ARG A 618 -28.24 4.65 -14.03
N ALA A 619 -27.69 3.58 -13.47
CA ALA A 619 -26.27 3.47 -13.17
C ALA A 619 -25.44 3.46 -14.46
N LEU A 620 -25.88 2.68 -15.44
CA LEU A 620 -25.18 2.56 -16.72
C LEU A 620 -25.32 3.83 -17.59
N VAL A 621 -26.45 4.54 -17.51
CA VAL A 621 -26.65 5.82 -18.19
C VAL A 621 -25.74 6.90 -17.59
N ASN A 622 -25.58 6.93 -16.26
CA ASN A 622 -24.56 7.79 -15.63
C ASN A 622 -23.15 7.44 -16.13
N PHE A 623 -22.83 6.15 -16.19
CA PHE A 623 -21.53 5.69 -16.67
C PHE A 623 -21.27 6.12 -18.13
N VAL A 624 -22.25 5.96 -19.02
CA VAL A 624 -22.19 6.47 -20.40
C VAL A 624 -21.92 7.98 -20.42
N HIS A 625 -22.66 8.76 -19.62
CA HIS A 625 -22.43 10.20 -19.51
C HIS A 625 -21.00 10.56 -19.08
N CYS A 626 -20.44 9.85 -18.11
CA CYS A 626 -19.05 10.02 -17.70
C CYS A 626 -18.09 9.77 -18.87
N MET A 627 -18.29 8.70 -19.63
CA MET A 627 -17.41 8.35 -20.75
C MET A 627 -17.47 9.37 -21.88
N LEU A 628 -18.66 9.87 -22.22
CA LEU A 628 -18.81 10.89 -23.27
C LEU A 628 -18.18 12.22 -22.85
N ARG A 629 -18.44 12.66 -21.62
CA ARG A 629 -17.98 13.97 -21.11
C ARG A 629 -16.50 13.97 -20.77
N ASP A 630 -16.04 13.02 -19.97
CA ASP A 630 -14.70 13.05 -19.36
C ASP A 630 -13.63 12.43 -20.26
N ARG A 631 -13.99 11.47 -21.12
CA ARG A 631 -13.05 10.82 -22.06
C ARG A 631 -13.05 11.44 -23.46
N GLY A 632 -13.98 12.37 -23.71
CA GLY A 632 -14.21 12.97 -25.02
C GLY A 632 -14.55 11.95 -26.10
N LEU A 633 -15.20 10.84 -25.74
CA LEU A 633 -15.67 9.84 -26.71
C LEU A 633 -16.74 10.50 -27.60
N ASN A 634 -16.55 10.41 -28.91
CA ASN A 634 -17.43 11.05 -29.87
C ASN A 634 -17.57 10.21 -31.14
N GLN A 635 -18.42 10.67 -32.06
CA GLN A 635 -18.74 9.95 -33.28
C GLN A 635 -17.52 9.56 -34.13
N ASP A 636 -16.40 10.30 -34.11
CA ASP A 636 -15.25 10.01 -34.97
C ASP A 636 -14.35 8.89 -34.41
N ASP A 637 -14.70 8.34 -33.26
CA ASP A 637 -13.95 7.27 -32.63
C ASP A 637 -14.29 5.88 -33.17
N LYS A 638 -13.26 5.03 -33.21
CA LYS A 638 -13.33 3.61 -33.55
C LYS A 638 -12.89 2.83 -32.32
N VAL A 639 -13.84 2.15 -31.68
CA VAL A 639 -13.64 1.50 -30.38
C VAL A 639 -13.53 0.00 -30.57
N ALA A 640 -12.50 -0.62 -30.00
CA ALA A 640 -12.38 -2.08 -30.01
C ALA A 640 -13.30 -2.72 -28.96
N LYS A 641 -14.13 -3.68 -29.37
CA LYS A 641 -14.76 -4.66 -28.47
C LYS A 641 -13.77 -5.81 -28.28
N HIS A 642 -12.89 -5.66 -27.28
CA HIS A 642 -11.83 -6.62 -26.96
C HIS A 642 -12.23 -7.53 -25.80
N CYS A 643 -12.73 -6.98 -24.70
CA CYS A 643 -13.01 -7.75 -23.48
C CYS A 643 -14.05 -8.87 -23.69
N SER A 644 -13.99 -9.91 -22.85
CA SER A 644 -15.06 -10.92 -22.80
C SER A 644 -16.42 -10.26 -22.59
N PHE A 645 -17.47 -10.83 -23.20
CA PHE A 645 -18.82 -10.32 -23.12
C PHE A 645 -19.46 -10.56 -21.74
N SER A 646 -19.02 -11.60 -21.02
CA SER A 646 -19.47 -11.88 -19.65
C SER A 646 -18.85 -10.97 -18.58
N PHE A 647 -18.00 -10.02 -18.97
CA PHE A 647 -17.39 -9.05 -18.07
C PHE A 647 -18.10 -7.70 -18.19
N ASP A 648 -18.26 -7.02 -17.07
CA ASP A 648 -18.83 -5.67 -17.00
C ASP A 648 -18.07 -4.65 -17.86
N VAL A 649 -16.75 -4.79 -18.05
CA VAL A 649 -15.98 -3.92 -18.96
C VAL A 649 -16.48 -3.97 -20.41
N SER A 650 -17.18 -5.03 -20.82
CA SER A 650 -17.86 -5.05 -22.12
C SER A 650 -18.87 -3.89 -22.29
N ILE A 651 -19.50 -3.46 -21.18
CA ILE A 651 -20.44 -2.34 -21.14
C ILE A 651 -19.73 -1.03 -21.51
N PHE A 652 -18.48 -0.85 -21.06
CA PHE A 652 -17.63 0.30 -21.42
C PHE A 652 -17.32 0.37 -22.90
N GLU A 653 -17.08 -0.77 -23.53
CA GLU A 653 -16.81 -0.83 -24.96
C GLU A 653 -18.10 -0.60 -25.78
N ILE A 654 -19.24 -1.15 -25.34
CA ILE A 654 -20.49 -1.18 -26.13
C ILE A 654 -21.27 0.12 -26.05
N TYR A 655 -21.78 0.48 -24.86
CA TYR A 655 -22.86 1.47 -24.77
C TYR A 655 -22.40 2.92 -24.97
N PRO A 656 -21.27 3.37 -24.41
CA PRO A 656 -20.75 4.70 -24.73
C PRO A 656 -20.53 4.87 -26.24
N THR A 657 -20.00 3.85 -26.91
CA THR A 657 -19.75 3.86 -28.36
C THR A 657 -21.05 4.01 -29.15
N LEU A 658 -22.04 3.15 -28.87
CA LEU A 658 -23.28 3.11 -29.62
C LEU A 658 -24.22 4.30 -29.35
N THR A 659 -24.04 5.03 -28.24
CA THR A 659 -24.88 6.19 -27.89
C THR A 659 -24.35 7.53 -28.39
N CYS A 660 -23.14 7.58 -28.96
CA CYS A 660 -22.54 8.81 -29.47
C CYS A 660 -22.21 8.81 -30.98
N GLY A 661 -22.55 7.75 -31.69
CA GLY A 661 -22.34 7.65 -33.14
C GLY A 661 -20.97 7.10 -33.54
N ALA A 662 -20.21 6.56 -32.59
CA ALA A 662 -18.91 5.93 -32.82
C ALA A 662 -19.08 4.51 -33.40
N THR A 663 -18.03 3.96 -34.01
CA THR A 663 -18.08 2.61 -34.59
C THR A 663 -17.41 1.60 -33.67
N LEU A 664 -18.11 0.50 -33.35
CA LEU A 664 -17.61 -0.60 -32.54
C LEU A 664 -17.01 -1.70 -33.44
N TYR A 665 -15.72 -1.96 -33.27
CA TYR A 665 -14.98 -3.00 -34.00
C TYR A 665 -14.88 -4.24 -33.12
N ILE A 666 -15.57 -5.31 -33.50
CA ILE A 666 -15.51 -6.58 -32.79
C ILE A 666 -14.20 -7.29 -33.16
N VAL A 667 -13.32 -7.44 -32.17
CA VAL A 667 -11.98 -8.04 -32.39
C VAL A 667 -12.13 -9.56 -32.48
N PRO A 668 -11.81 -10.22 -33.61
CA PRO A 668 -11.93 -11.66 -33.73
C PRO A 668 -11.12 -12.44 -32.69
N ASP A 669 -11.66 -13.57 -32.21
CA ASP A 669 -11.03 -14.35 -31.14
C ASP A 669 -9.64 -14.87 -31.50
N GLU A 670 -9.40 -15.12 -32.79
CA GLU A 670 -8.13 -15.65 -33.31
C GLU A 670 -6.96 -14.67 -33.11
N ILE A 671 -7.24 -13.37 -33.05
CA ILE A 671 -6.23 -12.31 -32.88
C ILE A 671 -6.27 -11.67 -31.49
N ARG A 672 -7.37 -11.82 -30.75
CA ARG A 672 -7.66 -11.09 -29.51
C ARG A 672 -6.55 -11.17 -28.45
N LEU A 673 -5.91 -12.33 -28.31
CA LEU A 673 -4.83 -12.55 -27.33
C LEU A 673 -3.43 -12.54 -27.95
N ASN A 674 -3.32 -12.36 -29.27
CA ASN A 674 -2.05 -12.30 -29.98
C ASN A 674 -1.71 -10.85 -30.33
N LEU A 675 -0.82 -10.24 -29.55
CA LEU A 675 -0.61 -8.80 -29.57
C LEU A 675 -0.04 -8.25 -30.89
N VAL A 676 0.73 -9.03 -31.67
CA VAL A 676 1.25 -8.59 -32.98
C VAL A 676 0.13 -8.41 -34.01
N PRO A 677 -0.62 -9.47 -34.39
CA PRO A 677 -1.72 -9.30 -35.32
C PRO A 677 -2.83 -8.40 -34.77
N LEU A 678 -2.99 -8.31 -33.44
CA LEU A 678 -3.89 -7.34 -32.83
C LEU A 678 -3.44 -5.89 -33.06
N ASN A 679 -2.16 -5.58 -32.87
CA ASN A 679 -1.61 -4.25 -33.15
C ASN A 679 -1.74 -3.91 -34.65
N ASP A 680 -1.40 -4.85 -35.53
CA ASP A 680 -1.53 -4.67 -36.97
C ASP A 680 -2.99 -4.39 -37.36
N TYR A 681 -3.92 -5.14 -36.77
CA TYR A 681 -5.36 -4.90 -36.94
C TYR A 681 -5.77 -3.51 -36.45
N TYR A 682 -5.26 -3.06 -35.29
CA TYR A 682 -5.55 -1.72 -34.78
C TYR A 682 -5.07 -0.62 -35.72
N GLU A 683 -3.84 -0.71 -36.23
CA GLU A 683 -3.30 0.28 -37.16
C GLU A 683 -4.03 0.26 -38.51
N GLN A 684 -4.29 -0.92 -39.06
CA GLN A 684 -4.99 -1.07 -40.34
C GLN A 684 -6.42 -0.55 -40.29
N GLN A 685 -7.15 -0.83 -39.22
CA GLN A 685 -8.53 -0.37 -39.05
C GLN A 685 -8.61 1.06 -38.50
N GLY A 686 -7.49 1.63 -38.05
CA GLY A 686 -7.44 2.95 -37.43
C GLY A 686 -8.16 3.01 -36.09
N ILE A 687 -8.06 1.95 -35.28
CA ILE A 687 -8.70 1.90 -33.95
C ILE A 687 -8.16 3.02 -33.08
N THR A 688 -9.07 3.84 -32.53
CA THR A 688 -8.71 5.02 -31.73
C THR A 688 -8.77 4.77 -30.24
N ARG A 689 -9.57 3.80 -29.78
CA ARG A 689 -9.73 3.50 -28.36
C ARG A 689 -9.81 1.99 -28.13
N ALA A 690 -9.11 1.53 -27.11
CA ALA A 690 -9.14 0.16 -26.66
C ALA A 690 -9.04 0.08 -25.14
N PHE A 691 -9.53 -1.02 -24.57
CA PHE A 691 -9.26 -1.40 -23.20
C PHE A 691 -8.50 -2.72 -23.16
N PHE A 692 -7.57 -2.86 -22.22
CA PHE A 692 -6.96 -4.13 -21.87
C PHE A 692 -7.01 -4.40 -20.36
N THR A 693 -7.08 -5.67 -19.98
CA THR A 693 -6.72 -6.04 -18.61
C THR A 693 -5.26 -5.62 -18.36
N THR A 694 -4.97 -5.20 -17.13
CA THR A 694 -3.70 -4.55 -16.81
C THR A 694 -2.47 -5.33 -17.30
N GLN A 695 -2.43 -6.64 -17.11
CA GLN A 695 -1.31 -7.46 -17.56
C GLN A 695 -1.12 -7.43 -19.09
N LEU A 696 -2.21 -7.52 -19.86
CA LEU A 696 -2.16 -7.46 -21.32
C LEU A 696 -1.76 -6.04 -21.78
N GLY A 697 -2.28 -5.02 -21.08
CA GLY A 697 -1.94 -3.62 -21.29
C GLY A 697 -0.45 -3.34 -21.08
N GLU A 698 0.12 -3.77 -19.96
CA GLU A 698 1.57 -3.62 -19.66
C GLU A 698 2.42 -4.20 -20.81
N GLN A 699 2.06 -5.37 -21.32
CA GLN A 699 2.77 -6.01 -22.44
C GLN A 699 2.61 -5.25 -23.74
N PHE A 700 1.39 -4.82 -24.07
CA PHE A 700 1.13 -4.04 -25.28
C PHE A 700 1.91 -2.72 -25.25
N ILE A 701 1.91 -2.03 -24.11
CA ILE A 701 2.67 -0.80 -23.86
C ILE A 701 4.17 -1.06 -23.96
N GLU A 702 4.68 -2.22 -23.53
CA GLU A 702 6.11 -2.54 -23.66
C GLU A 702 6.52 -2.77 -25.12
N LEU A 703 5.70 -3.48 -25.88
CA LEU A 703 6.05 -4.01 -27.19
C LEU A 703 5.78 -3.07 -28.37
N PHE A 704 4.69 -2.30 -28.30
CA PHE A 704 4.18 -1.54 -29.45
C PHE A 704 4.05 -0.05 -29.13
N ASP A 705 4.35 0.78 -30.12
CA ASP A 705 4.05 2.21 -30.12
C ASP A 705 2.99 2.49 -31.18
N ASN A 706 1.80 1.91 -30.96
CA ASN A 706 0.68 1.98 -31.88
C ASN A 706 0.36 3.44 -32.25
N ARG A 707 0.18 3.69 -33.55
CA ARG A 707 -0.04 5.05 -34.08
C ARG A 707 -1.50 5.44 -34.30
N SER A 708 -2.43 4.49 -34.28
CA SER A 708 -3.85 4.76 -34.49
C SER A 708 -4.60 5.12 -33.22
N LEU A 709 -4.18 4.55 -32.08
CA LEU A 709 -4.81 4.78 -30.79
C LEU A 709 -4.65 6.25 -30.38
N LYS A 710 -5.74 6.84 -29.89
CA LYS A 710 -5.78 8.09 -29.12
C LYS A 710 -5.63 7.80 -27.64
N SER A 711 -6.29 6.73 -27.16
CA SER A 711 -6.20 6.30 -25.76
C SER A 711 -6.22 4.78 -25.60
N LEU A 712 -5.49 4.31 -24.58
CA LEU A 712 -5.57 2.94 -24.09
C LEU A 712 -5.99 2.99 -22.61
N ASP A 713 -7.06 2.29 -22.29
CA ASP A 713 -7.52 2.12 -20.91
C ASP A 713 -7.02 0.76 -20.39
N VAL A 714 -6.55 0.73 -19.14
CA VAL A 714 -6.16 -0.49 -18.45
C VAL A 714 -6.83 -0.57 -17.10
N GLY A 715 -7.17 -1.78 -16.66
CA GLY A 715 -7.86 -1.97 -15.39
C GLY A 715 -7.96 -3.43 -14.97
N GLY A 716 -8.71 -3.65 -13.89
CA GLY A 716 -8.95 -4.98 -13.30
C GLY A 716 -7.83 -5.49 -12.39
N GLU A 717 -6.64 -4.89 -12.37
CA GLU A 717 -5.51 -5.22 -11.50
C GLU A 717 -4.68 -3.95 -11.22
N LYS A 718 -3.65 -4.07 -10.36
CA LYS A 718 -2.72 -2.97 -10.09
C LYS A 718 -1.76 -2.77 -11.28
N LEU A 719 -1.82 -1.60 -11.90
CA LEU A 719 -0.83 -1.16 -12.90
C LEU A 719 0.50 -0.83 -12.21
N ARG A 720 1.59 -1.39 -12.71
CA ARG A 720 2.93 -1.28 -12.11
C ARG A 720 3.92 -0.59 -13.02
N PHE A 721 3.69 -0.68 -14.31
CA PHE A 721 4.61 -0.19 -15.32
C PHE A 721 3.99 0.92 -16.15
N PHE A 722 4.79 1.92 -16.47
CA PHE A 722 4.46 2.96 -17.41
C PHE A 722 5.58 3.16 -18.43
N ARG A 723 5.20 3.31 -19.71
CA ARG A 723 6.08 3.81 -20.76
C ARG A 723 5.31 4.81 -21.60
N LYS A 724 5.92 5.96 -21.85
CA LYS A 724 5.32 6.98 -22.70
C LYS A 724 5.15 6.46 -24.13
N ARG A 725 3.94 6.58 -24.67
CA ARG A 725 3.54 6.20 -26.03
C ARG A 725 2.84 7.35 -26.73
N ALA A 726 2.53 7.19 -28.01
CA ALA A 726 1.79 8.20 -28.78
C ALA A 726 0.35 8.42 -28.30
N TYR A 727 -0.26 7.38 -27.72
CA TYR A 727 -1.58 7.42 -27.12
C TYR A 727 -1.52 7.73 -25.62
N GLN A 728 -2.61 8.26 -25.07
CA GLN A 728 -2.75 8.48 -23.63
C GLN A 728 -3.14 7.18 -22.92
N LEU A 729 -2.39 6.81 -21.87
CA LEU A 729 -2.72 5.69 -20.99
C LEU A 729 -3.62 6.14 -19.85
N PHE A 730 -4.63 5.34 -19.53
CA PHE A 730 -5.48 5.54 -18.37
C PHE A 730 -5.57 4.30 -17.49
N ASN A 731 -5.38 4.48 -16.19
CA ASN A 731 -5.60 3.44 -15.18
C ASN A 731 -7.04 3.59 -14.63
N GLY A 732 -7.92 2.67 -14.99
CA GLY A 732 -9.31 2.62 -14.56
C GLY A 732 -9.51 1.64 -13.41
N TYR A 733 -10.29 2.04 -12.41
CA TYR A 733 -10.65 1.19 -11.27
C TYR A 733 -12.16 1.26 -11.01
N GLY A 734 -12.74 0.09 -10.78
CA GLY A 734 -14.07 -0.06 -10.23
C GLY A 734 -14.41 -1.55 -10.06
N PRO A 735 -15.17 -1.90 -9.01
CA PRO A 735 -15.82 -3.20 -8.92
C PRO A 735 -17.11 -3.22 -9.75
N THR A 736 -17.57 -4.41 -10.12
CA THR A 736 -18.84 -4.61 -10.82
C THR A 736 -20.03 -4.00 -10.08
N GLU A 737 -20.02 -4.09 -8.75
CA GLU A 737 -21.02 -3.52 -7.85
C GLU A 737 -21.13 -1.98 -7.91
N ALA A 738 -20.17 -1.30 -8.54
CA ALA A 738 -20.17 0.14 -8.79
C ALA A 738 -20.21 0.48 -10.30
N SER A 739 -20.73 -0.43 -11.13
CA SER A 739 -20.94 -0.24 -12.57
C SER A 739 -19.68 0.08 -13.35
N VAL A 740 -18.82 -0.93 -13.54
CA VAL A 740 -17.62 -0.89 -14.39
C VAL A 740 -16.45 -0.09 -13.79
N TYR A 741 -16.48 1.24 -13.84
CA TYR A 741 -15.47 2.11 -13.21
C TYR A 741 -16.12 3.11 -12.26
N CYS A 742 -15.44 3.39 -11.17
CA CYS A 742 -15.78 4.49 -10.27
C CYS A 742 -14.67 5.55 -10.20
N THR A 743 -13.43 5.21 -10.58
CA THR A 743 -12.30 6.16 -10.58
C THR A 743 -11.40 5.95 -11.80
N GLN A 744 -10.68 7.00 -12.20
CA GLN A 744 -9.74 6.91 -13.30
C GLN A 744 -8.54 7.86 -13.15
N PHE A 745 -7.37 7.45 -13.64
CA PHE A 745 -6.13 8.23 -13.63
C PHE A 745 -5.45 8.30 -15.00
N PRO A 746 -5.19 9.49 -15.57
CA PRO A 746 -4.29 9.64 -16.70
C PRO A 746 -2.83 9.38 -16.26
N VAL A 747 -2.20 8.36 -16.83
CA VAL A 747 -0.81 8.03 -16.51
C VAL A 747 0.12 8.79 -17.47
N GLU A 748 0.85 9.76 -16.95
CA GLU A 748 1.68 10.67 -17.76
C GLU A 748 3.20 10.48 -17.54
N ARG A 749 3.56 9.86 -16.42
CA ARG A 749 4.93 9.61 -15.98
C ARG A 749 4.98 8.34 -15.14
N GLU A 750 6.18 7.93 -14.77
CA GLU A 750 6.38 6.85 -13.82
C GLU A 750 6.06 7.30 -12.38
N TYR A 751 5.43 6.43 -11.61
CA TYR A 751 5.05 6.63 -10.22
C TYR A 751 5.52 5.43 -9.40
N ALA A 752 5.94 5.64 -8.15
CA ALA A 752 6.29 4.53 -7.25
C ALA A 752 5.08 3.60 -7.00
N ASN A 753 3.89 4.18 -6.92
CA ASN A 753 2.61 3.49 -6.92
C ASN A 753 1.67 4.25 -7.85
N ILE A 754 1.28 3.66 -8.99
CA ILE A 754 0.43 4.37 -9.95
C ILE A 754 -0.98 4.53 -9.36
N PRO A 755 -1.49 5.77 -9.18
CA PRO A 755 -2.81 6.00 -8.61
C PRO A 755 -3.93 5.39 -9.45
N ILE A 756 -5.06 5.11 -8.80
CA ILE A 756 -6.35 4.80 -9.44
C ILE A 756 -7.18 6.08 -9.71
N GLY A 757 -6.68 7.23 -9.26
CA GLY A 757 -7.11 8.55 -9.71
C GLY A 757 -8.26 9.12 -8.91
N ARG A 758 -9.18 9.83 -9.56
CA ARG A 758 -10.29 10.54 -8.91
C ARG A 758 -11.65 9.90 -9.21
N PRO A 759 -12.68 10.11 -8.37
CA PRO A 759 -14.02 9.62 -8.64
C PRO A 759 -14.58 10.20 -9.95
N LEU A 760 -15.29 9.36 -10.71
CA LEU A 760 -16.05 9.77 -11.89
C LEU A 760 -17.31 10.56 -11.48
N ALA A 761 -18.04 11.08 -12.46
CA ALA A 761 -19.24 11.86 -12.21
C ALA A 761 -20.30 11.09 -11.41
N ASN A 762 -20.86 11.75 -10.40
CA ASN A 762 -21.88 11.21 -9.49
C ASN A 762 -21.42 9.98 -8.67
N TYR A 763 -20.11 9.76 -8.57
CA TYR A 763 -19.49 8.84 -7.62
C TYR A 763 -18.88 9.61 -6.46
N ARG A 764 -19.01 9.03 -5.26
CA ARG A 764 -18.38 9.51 -4.04
C ARG A 764 -17.57 8.36 -3.44
N ILE A 765 -16.33 8.63 -3.06
CA ILE A 765 -15.43 7.65 -2.48
C ILE A 765 -15.10 8.06 -1.05
N PHE A 766 -15.19 7.11 -0.13
CA PHE A 766 -14.82 7.27 1.26
C PHE A 766 -13.76 6.23 1.62
N ILE A 767 -12.75 6.63 2.38
CA ILE A 767 -11.72 5.72 2.90
C ILE A 767 -11.98 5.60 4.40
N LEU A 768 -12.39 4.41 4.85
CA LEU A 768 -12.86 4.19 6.22
C LEU A 768 -11.91 3.31 7.03
N ASP A 769 -11.80 3.60 8.32
CA ASP A 769 -11.17 2.69 9.27
C ASP A 769 -12.11 1.52 9.65
N GLN A 770 -11.62 0.61 10.48
CA GLN A 770 -12.39 -0.56 10.95
C GLN A 770 -13.61 -0.21 11.83
N PHE A 771 -13.80 1.07 12.18
CA PHE A 771 -14.89 1.57 13.00
C PHE A 771 -15.84 2.50 12.19
N ASP A 772 -15.75 2.45 10.86
CA ASP A 772 -16.53 3.23 9.91
C ASP A 772 -16.31 4.77 9.99
N ASN A 773 -15.17 5.22 10.51
CA ASN A 773 -14.77 6.63 10.46
C ASN A 773 -13.92 6.94 9.24
N LEU A 774 -13.93 8.21 8.80
CA LEU A 774 -13.04 8.69 7.75
C LEU A 774 -11.57 8.58 8.18
N GLN A 775 -10.74 8.02 7.30
CA GLN A 775 -9.29 8.09 7.43
C GLN A 775 -8.77 9.47 6.98
N PRO A 776 -7.72 10.00 7.64
CA PRO A 776 -7.07 11.22 7.20
C PRO A 776 -6.38 11.01 5.84
N ILE A 777 -6.06 12.11 5.17
CA ILE A 777 -5.30 12.07 3.91
C ILE A 777 -3.96 11.37 4.17
N GLY A 778 -3.64 10.38 3.34
CA GLY A 778 -2.42 9.57 3.41
C GLY A 778 -2.53 8.29 4.27
N ALA A 779 -3.57 8.15 5.10
CA ALA A 779 -3.77 6.94 5.90
C ALA A 779 -4.58 5.87 5.14
N PRO A 780 -4.18 4.58 5.26
CA PRO A 780 -4.88 3.48 4.62
C PRO A 780 -6.22 3.17 5.30
N GLY A 781 -7.23 2.85 4.49
CA GLY A 781 -8.52 2.37 4.97
C GLY A 781 -9.25 1.58 3.90
N GLU A 782 -10.41 1.05 4.26
CA GLU A 782 -11.31 0.42 3.29
C GLU A 782 -11.89 1.46 2.33
N LEU A 783 -11.80 1.18 1.04
CA LEU A 783 -12.45 1.96 0.01
C LEU A 783 -13.94 1.62 -0.03
N CYS A 784 -14.78 2.63 0.20
CA CYS A 784 -16.23 2.56 0.10
C CYS A 784 -16.71 3.49 -1.02
N ILE A 785 -17.70 3.05 -1.79
CA ILE A 785 -18.22 3.76 -2.95
C ILE A 785 -19.68 4.11 -2.71
N ALA A 786 -20.09 5.36 -2.91
CA ALA A 786 -21.48 5.79 -2.94
C ALA A 786 -21.77 6.52 -4.25
N GLY A 787 -23.05 6.70 -4.58
CA GLY A 787 -23.42 7.38 -5.83
C GLY A 787 -24.54 6.69 -6.58
N VAL A 788 -24.98 7.36 -7.64
CA VAL A 788 -26.08 6.90 -8.49
C VAL A 788 -25.78 5.59 -9.22
N ALA A 789 -24.50 5.25 -9.31
CA ALA A 789 -24.01 4.14 -10.11
C ALA A 789 -23.73 2.85 -9.31
N LEU A 790 -24.18 2.80 -8.06
CA LEU A 790 -24.22 1.54 -7.31
C LEU A 790 -25.21 0.57 -7.94
N ALA A 791 -24.83 -0.70 -7.96
CA ALA A 791 -25.72 -1.80 -8.30
C ALA A 791 -26.92 -1.85 -7.32
N ARG A 792 -28.02 -2.44 -7.76
CA ARG A 792 -29.18 -2.68 -6.89
C ARG A 792 -28.80 -3.58 -5.71
N GLY A 793 -28.00 -4.61 -6.00
CA GLY A 793 -27.51 -5.61 -5.05
C GLY A 793 -27.09 -6.90 -5.77
N TYR A 794 -27.04 -8.00 -5.02
CA TYR A 794 -26.81 -9.34 -5.55
C TYR A 794 -28.13 -10.08 -5.77
N TRP A 795 -28.29 -10.67 -6.94
CA TRP A 795 -29.47 -11.44 -7.34
C TRP A 795 -29.69 -12.62 -6.40
N ASN A 796 -30.92 -12.75 -5.88
CA ASN A 796 -31.33 -13.80 -4.95
C ASN A 796 -30.46 -13.94 -3.67
N LEU A 797 -29.78 -12.86 -3.26
CA LEU A 797 -28.88 -12.86 -2.09
C LEU A 797 -29.06 -11.58 -1.23
N PRO A 798 -30.23 -11.42 -0.56
CA PRO A 798 -30.53 -10.22 0.23
C PRO A 798 -29.56 -10.02 1.40
N ASP A 799 -29.17 -11.09 2.10
CA ASP A 799 -28.25 -10.98 3.25
C ASP A 799 -26.86 -10.49 2.83
N LYS A 800 -26.32 -11.04 1.72
CA LYS A 800 -25.05 -10.57 1.16
C LYS A 800 -25.17 -9.14 0.62
N THR A 801 -26.34 -8.77 0.11
CA THR A 801 -26.61 -7.40 -0.35
C THR A 801 -26.57 -6.43 0.83
N ALA A 802 -27.28 -6.74 1.93
CA ALA A 802 -27.29 -5.90 3.12
C ALA A 802 -25.89 -5.77 3.76
N ALA A 803 -25.08 -6.84 3.73
CA ALA A 803 -23.72 -6.81 4.25
C ALA A 803 -22.75 -5.98 3.39
N ALA A 804 -22.93 -5.93 2.07
CA ALA A 804 -22.04 -5.22 1.16
C ALA A 804 -22.49 -3.79 0.81
N PHE A 805 -23.80 -3.54 0.76
CA PHE A 805 -24.41 -2.25 0.45
C PHE A 805 -25.05 -1.69 1.72
N VAL A 806 -24.21 -1.03 2.53
CA VAL A 806 -24.56 -0.52 3.86
C VAL A 806 -25.09 0.92 3.78
N PRO A 807 -25.82 1.41 4.80
CA PRO A 807 -26.19 2.81 4.88
C PRO A 807 -24.96 3.72 4.84
N ASN A 808 -25.03 4.85 4.12
CA ASN A 808 -23.95 5.84 4.11
C ASN A 808 -24.07 6.75 5.35
N PRO A 809 -23.13 6.69 6.32
CA PRO A 809 -23.22 7.51 7.53
C PRO A 809 -23.01 9.01 7.27
N PHE A 810 -22.47 9.38 6.11
CA PHE A 810 -22.18 10.78 5.76
C PHE A 810 -23.30 11.43 4.95
N GLU A 811 -24.22 10.63 4.39
CA GLU A 811 -25.33 11.09 3.56
C GLU A 811 -26.60 10.28 3.91
N PRO A 812 -27.42 10.77 4.85
CA PRO A 812 -28.61 10.06 5.30
C PRO A 812 -29.57 9.72 4.16
N GLY A 813 -29.99 8.46 4.09
CA GLY A 813 -30.88 7.94 3.03
C GLY A 813 -30.15 7.34 1.83
N GLU A 814 -28.86 7.59 1.69
CA GLU A 814 -28.01 6.97 0.66
C GLU A 814 -27.37 5.66 1.16
N ARG A 815 -26.92 4.84 0.21
CA ARG A 815 -26.13 3.63 0.49
C ARG A 815 -24.69 3.80 0.03
N MET A 816 -23.79 3.05 0.63
CA MET A 816 -22.42 2.86 0.16
C MET A 816 -22.10 1.37 0.00
N TYR A 817 -21.31 1.04 -1.01
CA TYR A 817 -20.77 -0.29 -1.26
C TYR A 817 -19.38 -0.41 -0.61
N ARG A 818 -19.20 -1.41 0.25
CA ARG A 818 -17.91 -1.81 0.85
C ARG A 818 -17.14 -2.70 -0.13
N THR A 819 -16.00 -2.21 -0.63
CA THR A 819 -15.26 -2.94 -1.66
C THR A 819 -14.36 -4.06 -1.14
N GLY A 820 -13.97 -3.99 0.14
CA GLY A 820 -12.87 -4.79 0.70
C GLY A 820 -11.48 -4.47 0.13
N ASP A 821 -11.33 -3.42 -0.68
CA ASP A 821 -10.04 -2.93 -1.14
C ASP A 821 -9.45 -1.95 -0.11
N LEU A 822 -8.14 -2.06 0.16
CA LEU A 822 -7.39 -1.13 0.98
C LEU A 822 -6.84 -0.01 0.09
N ALA A 823 -7.13 1.24 0.43
CA ALA A 823 -6.69 2.41 -0.34
C ALA A 823 -6.44 3.62 0.57
N ARG A 824 -5.89 4.69 0.00
CA ARG A 824 -5.73 5.99 0.69
C ARG A 824 -5.90 7.16 -0.26
N TRP A 825 -6.35 8.29 0.28
CA TRP A 825 -6.31 9.58 -0.42
C TRP A 825 -4.90 10.16 -0.41
N LEU A 826 -4.50 10.75 -1.54
CA LEU A 826 -3.32 11.61 -1.65
C LEU A 826 -3.69 13.08 -1.46
N PRO A 827 -2.72 13.96 -1.11
CA PRO A 827 -2.98 15.38 -0.89
C PRO A 827 -3.57 16.12 -2.08
N ASP A 828 -3.38 15.62 -3.30
CA ASP A 828 -3.95 16.18 -4.52
C ASP A 828 -5.38 15.67 -4.83
N GLY A 829 -5.95 14.84 -3.95
CA GLY A 829 -7.27 14.26 -4.15
C GLY A 829 -7.29 13.13 -5.19
N THR A 830 -6.16 12.49 -5.48
CA THR A 830 -6.12 11.19 -6.16
C THR A 830 -6.05 10.04 -5.15
N LEU A 831 -6.40 8.84 -5.58
CA LEU A 831 -6.45 7.63 -4.74
C LEU A 831 -5.34 6.66 -5.10
N GLU A 832 -4.71 6.06 -4.10
CA GLU A 832 -3.81 4.93 -4.25
C GLU A 832 -4.46 3.65 -3.76
N HIS A 833 -4.44 2.61 -4.60
CA HIS A 833 -4.81 1.26 -4.20
C HIS A 833 -3.61 0.52 -3.58
N LEU A 834 -3.78 0.04 -2.36
CA LEU A 834 -2.73 -0.58 -1.54
C LEU A 834 -2.84 -2.12 -1.52
N GLY A 835 -4.02 -2.67 -1.75
CA GLY A 835 -4.24 -4.11 -1.78
C GLY A 835 -5.66 -4.48 -1.42
N ARG A 836 -5.87 -5.71 -0.97
CA ARG A 836 -7.15 -6.17 -0.42
C ARG A 836 -7.04 -6.38 1.08
N ILE A 837 -8.15 -6.14 1.76
CA ILE A 837 -8.32 -6.39 3.19
C ILE A 837 -8.63 -7.87 3.42
N ASP A 838 -9.38 -8.47 2.51
CA ASP A 838 -9.71 -9.88 2.52
C ASP A 838 -8.77 -10.70 1.61
N ARG A 839 -9.14 -11.97 1.39
CA ARG A 839 -8.33 -12.94 0.65
C ARG A 839 -8.62 -12.97 -0.85
N GLN A 840 -9.49 -12.11 -1.34
CA GLN A 840 -9.86 -12.14 -2.74
C GLN A 840 -8.67 -11.71 -3.61
N LEU A 841 -8.52 -12.38 -4.75
CA LEU A 841 -7.41 -12.18 -5.67
C LEU A 841 -7.93 -11.51 -6.95
N LYS A 842 -7.08 -10.71 -7.59
CA LYS A 842 -7.27 -10.25 -8.97
C LYS A 842 -6.13 -10.81 -9.81
N ILE A 843 -6.45 -11.71 -10.74
CA ILE A 843 -5.47 -12.39 -11.60
C ILE A 843 -5.93 -12.29 -13.05
N ARG A 844 -5.13 -11.71 -13.94
CA ARG A 844 -5.44 -11.48 -15.37
C ARG A 844 -6.72 -10.64 -15.60
N GLY A 845 -7.06 -9.76 -14.65
CA GLY A 845 -8.29 -8.97 -14.62
C GLY A 845 -9.51 -9.72 -14.08
N PHE A 846 -9.37 -11.01 -13.73
CA PHE A 846 -10.45 -11.79 -13.16
C PHE A 846 -10.45 -11.64 -11.64
N ARG A 847 -11.63 -11.34 -11.08
CA ARG A 847 -11.90 -11.43 -9.65
C ARG A 847 -12.03 -12.91 -9.30
N ILE A 848 -11.17 -13.40 -8.41
CA ILE A 848 -11.10 -14.79 -7.99
C ILE A 848 -11.17 -14.87 -6.48
N GLU A 849 -12.08 -15.70 -5.98
CA GLU A 849 -12.17 -16.03 -4.56
C GLU A 849 -11.42 -17.34 -4.34
N PRO A 850 -10.29 -17.37 -3.61
CA PRO A 850 -9.58 -18.62 -3.33
C PRO A 850 -10.49 -19.67 -2.68
N GLY A 851 -11.46 -19.23 -1.88
CA GLY A 851 -12.47 -20.10 -1.27
C GLY A 851 -13.30 -20.88 -2.29
N GLU A 852 -13.57 -20.34 -3.49
CA GLU A 852 -14.28 -21.05 -4.56
C GLU A 852 -13.46 -22.22 -5.10
N ILE A 853 -12.15 -22.01 -5.25
CA ILE A 853 -11.22 -23.04 -5.69
C ILE A 853 -10.98 -24.06 -4.57
N GLU A 854 -10.76 -23.60 -3.34
CA GLU A 854 -10.61 -24.44 -2.15
C GLU A 854 -11.84 -25.35 -1.99
N ALA A 855 -13.06 -24.83 -2.13
CA ALA A 855 -14.29 -25.61 -2.03
C ALA A 855 -14.43 -26.64 -3.15
N ALA A 856 -14.01 -26.31 -4.38
CA ALA A 856 -14.02 -27.26 -5.50
C ALA A 856 -12.99 -28.39 -5.29
N ILE A 857 -11.77 -28.05 -4.84
CA ILE A 857 -10.71 -29.03 -4.52
C ILE A 857 -11.15 -29.96 -3.38
N LEU A 858 -11.80 -29.42 -2.35
CA LEU A 858 -12.30 -30.20 -1.21
C LEU A 858 -13.43 -31.18 -1.58
N LYS A 859 -14.05 -31.06 -2.76
CA LYS A 859 -15.04 -32.02 -3.28
C LYS A 859 -14.40 -33.22 -3.99
N LEU A 860 -13.09 -33.19 -4.26
CA LEU A 860 -12.39 -34.30 -4.90
C LEU A 860 -12.15 -35.43 -3.90
N ASP A 861 -12.36 -36.67 -4.35
CA ASP A 861 -12.19 -37.86 -3.51
C ASP A 861 -10.76 -37.97 -2.96
N GLY A 862 -10.67 -38.11 -1.64
CA GLY A 862 -9.42 -38.29 -0.90
C GLY A 862 -8.73 -37.01 -0.45
N VAL A 863 -9.25 -35.81 -0.78
CA VAL A 863 -8.71 -34.53 -0.30
C VAL A 863 -9.26 -34.19 1.08
N ARG A 864 -8.40 -33.85 2.05
CA ARG A 864 -8.79 -33.56 3.45
C ARG A 864 -8.73 -32.08 3.80
N GLN A 865 -7.71 -31.37 3.33
CA GLN A 865 -7.55 -29.94 3.55
C GLN A 865 -7.02 -29.28 2.28
N CYS A 866 -7.41 -28.04 2.05
CA CYS A 866 -6.91 -27.24 0.94
C CYS A 866 -6.75 -25.77 1.37
N ALA A 867 -5.69 -25.13 0.89
CA ALA A 867 -5.52 -23.69 0.89
C ALA A 867 -5.05 -23.25 -0.50
N VAL A 868 -5.65 -22.20 -1.05
CA VAL A 868 -5.23 -21.63 -2.33
C VAL A 868 -4.65 -20.24 -2.08
N LEU A 869 -3.46 -20.00 -2.60
CA LEU A 869 -2.79 -18.71 -2.53
C LEU A 869 -2.38 -18.24 -3.90
N ASP A 870 -2.25 -16.93 -4.04
CA ASP A 870 -1.40 -16.40 -5.08
C ASP A 870 0.08 -16.57 -4.70
N ILE A 871 0.87 -16.99 -5.68
CA ILE A 871 2.33 -16.96 -5.60
C ILE A 871 2.84 -16.00 -6.66
N ARG A 872 3.92 -15.30 -6.31
CA ARG A 872 4.63 -14.42 -7.23
C ARG A 872 5.81 -15.16 -7.83
N GLU A 873 5.74 -15.39 -9.14
CA GLU A 873 6.85 -15.96 -9.90
C GLU A 873 8.01 -14.94 -10.01
N PRO A 874 9.26 -15.39 -10.25
CA PRO A 874 10.41 -14.51 -10.47
C PRO A 874 10.19 -13.46 -11.57
N SER A 875 9.31 -13.73 -12.55
CA SER A 875 8.92 -12.78 -13.59
C SER A 875 7.98 -11.65 -13.10
N GLY A 876 7.64 -11.60 -11.81
CA GLY A 876 6.70 -10.65 -11.24
C GLY A 876 5.22 -10.96 -11.53
N ARG A 877 4.92 -12.13 -12.13
CA ARG A 877 3.56 -12.59 -12.44
C ARG A 877 2.93 -13.25 -11.22
N VAL A 878 1.62 -13.06 -11.06
CA VAL A 878 0.81 -13.69 -10.02
C VAL A 878 0.18 -14.97 -10.59
N ALA A 879 0.32 -16.10 -9.90
CA ALA A 879 -0.22 -17.40 -10.27
C ALA A 879 -0.91 -18.07 -9.07
N LEU A 880 -1.90 -18.91 -9.31
CA LEU A 880 -2.59 -19.69 -8.28
C LEU A 880 -1.79 -20.95 -7.93
N CYS A 881 -1.57 -21.15 -6.63
CA CYS A 881 -0.98 -22.36 -6.07
C CYS A 881 -1.95 -23.00 -5.08
N ALA A 882 -2.29 -24.28 -5.30
CA ALA A 882 -3.06 -25.09 -4.37
C ALA A 882 -2.12 -25.83 -3.41
N TYR A 883 -2.35 -25.70 -2.11
CA TYR A 883 -1.70 -26.48 -1.07
C TYR A 883 -2.74 -27.41 -0.48
N LEU A 884 -2.50 -28.72 -0.56
CA LEU A 884 -3.52 -29.69 -0.19
C LEU A 884 -2.94 -30.89 0.56
N THR A 885 -3.79 -31.54 1.34
CA THR A 885 -3.54 -32.88 1.88
C THR A 885 -4.49 -33.85 1.20
N ALA A 886 -3.95 -34.93 0.64
CA ALA A 886 -4.75 -35.93 -0.05
C ALA A 886 -4.22 -37.35 0.17
N GLU A 887 -5.10 -38.34 0.06
CA GLU A 887 -4.76 -39.77 0.19
C GLU A 887 -4.03 -40.32 -1.04
N ARG A 888 -4.20 -39.67 -2.19
CA ARG A 888 -3.51 -39.98 -3.44
C ARG A 888 -2.66 -38.79 -3.91
N PRO A 889 -1.61 -39.00 -4.73
CA PRO A 889 -0.85 -37.93 -5.36
C PRO A 889 -1.76 -37.05 -6.24
N LEU A 890 -1.80 -35.75 -5.96
CA LEU A 890 -2.51 -34.75 -6.76
C LEU A 890 -1.55 -33.61 -7.13
N ASP A 891 -1.17 -33.55 -8.40
CA ASP A 891 -0.39 -32.47 -8.99
C ASP A 891 -1.28 -31.44 -9.71
N ALA A 892 -0.67 -30.37 -10.22
CA ALA A 892 -1.40 -29.30 -10.90
C ALA A 892 -2.06 -29.76 -12.21
N ALA A 893 -1.52 -30.78 -12.89
CA ALA A 893 -2.10 -31.30 -14.12
C ALA A 893 -3.38 -32.10 -13.82
N ARG A 894 -3.34 -32.95 -12.79
CA ARG A 894 -4.51 -33.71 -12.30
C ARG A 894 -5.60 -32.81 -11.76
N LEU A 895 -5.27 -31.80 -10.96
CA LEU A 895 -6.26 -30.82 -10.51
C LEU A 895 -6.92 -30.10 -11.69
N ARG A 896 -6.15 -29.76 -12.74
CA ARG A 896 -6.71 -29.11 -13.94
C ARG A 896 -7.64 -30.02 -14.72
N GLU A 897 -7.30 -31.31 -14.84
CA GLU A 897 -8.14 -32.33 -15.47
C GLU A 897 -9.45 -32.51 -14.71
N GLU A 898 -9.39 -32.68 -13.39
CA GLU A 898 -10.58 -32.98 -12.57
C GLU A 898 -11.46 -31.76 -12.28
N LEU A 899 -10.88 -30.57 -12.12
CA LEU A 899 -11.62 -29.33 -11.84
C LEU A 899 -12.06 -28.60 -13.10
N GLY A 900 -11.46 -28.88 -14.27
CA GLY A 900 -11.77 -28.19 -15.52
C GLY A 900 -13.22 -28.38 -16.01
N THR A 901 -13.94 -29.34 -15.46
CA THR A 901 -15.37 -29.57 -15.69
C THR A 901 -16.27 -28.62 -14.89
N THR A 902 -15.79 -28.08 -13.76
CA THR A 902 -16.59 -27.29 -12.81
C THR A 902 -16.12 -25.84 -12.69
N LEU A 903 -14.81 -25.59 -12.80
CA LEU A 903 -14.20 -24.27 -12.72
C LEU A 903 -13.76 -23.77 -14.09
N PRO A 904 -13.96 -22.47 -14.39
CA PRO A 904 -13.36 -21.86 -15.58
C PRO A 904 -11.83 -21.94 -15.59
N GLU A 905 -11.23 -21.95 -16.78
CA GLU A 905 -9.76 -22.10 -16.97
C GLU A 905 -8.93 -21.12 -16.13
N TYR A 906 -9.39 -19.87 -15.98
CA TYR A 906 -8.68 -18.83 -15.23
C TYR A 906 -8.65 -19.07 -13.70
N MET A 907 -9.52 -19.94 -13.16
CA MET A 907 -9.56 -20.33 -11.75
C MET A 907 -8.73 -21.59 -11.44
N LEU A 908 -8.26 -22.30 -12.46
CA LEU A 908 -7.51 -23.54 -12.27
C LEU A 908 -6.08 -23.25 -11.77
N PRO A 909 -5.62 -23.86 -10.66
CA PRO A 909 -4.26 -23.66 -10.14
C PRO A 909 -3.17 -23.98 -11.17
N GLN A 910 -2.13 -23.16 -11.20
CA GLN A 910 -0.94 -23.41 -12.02
C GLN A 910 0.06 -24.31 -11.30
N TYR A 911 0.07 -24.26 -9.97
CA TYR A 911 0.92 -25.07 -9.10
C TYR A 911 0.05 -25.81 -8.09
N ALA A 912 0.51 -27.01 -7.69
CA ALA A 912 -0.09 -27.77 -6.61
C ALA A 912 1.03 -28.40 -5.77
N LEU A 913 1.00 -28.19 -4.46
CA LEU A 913 1.87 -28.89 -3.52
C LEU A 913 1.00 -29.72 -2.59
N GLN A 914 1.22 -31.03 -2.63
CA GLN A 914 0.69 -31.93 -1.64
C GLN A 914 1.62 -31.97 -0.44
N LEU A 915 1.09 -31.63 0.73
CA LEU A 915 1.82 -31.65 2.00
C LEU A 915 1.30 -32.80 2.88
N GLU A 916 2.13 -33.27 3.82
CA GLU A 916 1.66 -34.24 4.84
C GLU A 916 0.61 -33.60 5.76
N ALA A 917 0.80 -32.32 6.11
CA ALA A 917 -0.13 -31.51 6.87
C ALA A 917 -0.01 -30.03 6.45
N LEU A 918 -1.12 -29.28 6.50
CA LEU A 918 -1.04 -27.83 6.34
C LEU A 918 -0.58 -27.18 7.66
N PRO A 919 0.36 -26.22 7.63
CA PRO A 919 0.80 -25.50 8.82
C PRO A 919 -0.38 -24.74 9.45
N LEU A 920 -0.44 -24.70 10.78
CA LEU A 920 -1.51 -24.08 11.55
C LEU A 920 -0.96 -22.97 12.44
N THR A 921 -1.73 -21.91 12.64
CA THR A 921 -1.49 -20.86 13.64
C THR A 921 -1.73 -21.41 15.05
N GLY A 922 -1.28 -20.69 16.09
CA GLY A 922 -1.60 -21.03 17.50
C GLY A 922 -3.11 -21.07 17.82
N SER A 923 -3.97 -20.56 16.94
CA SER A 923 -5.44 -20.62 17.03
C SER A 923 -6.07 -21.78 16.23
N GLY A 924 -5.25 -22.67 15.64
CA GLY A 924 -5.72 -23.84 14.90
C GLY A 924 -6.23 -23.54 13.48
N LYS A 925 -6.03 -22.34 12.95
CA LYS A 925 -6.34 -21.98 11.55
C LYS A 925 -5.14 -22.24 10.65
N ILE A 926 -5.33 -22.50 9.36
CA ILE A 926 -4.20 -22.67 8.42
C ILE A 926 -3.33 -21.40 8.37
N ASP A 927 -2.05 -21.55 8.71
CA ASP A 927 -1.02 -20.52 8.61
C ASP A 927 -0.51 -20.45 7.17
N ARG A 928 -1.12 -19.55 6.41
CA ARG A 928 -0.80 -19.35 5.00
C ARG A 928 0.57 -18.72 4.76
N LYS A 929 1.14 -18.00 5.73
CA LYS A 929 2.47 -17.39 5.59
C LYS A 929 3.58 -18.44 5.75
N ALA A 930 3.32 -19.50 6.51
CA ALA A 930 4.20 -20.64 6.69
C ALA A 930 4.14 -21.67 5.55
N LEU A 931 3.25 -21.49 4.55
CA LEU A 931 3.18 -22.41 3.41
C LEU A 931 4.45 -22.29 2.55
N PRO A 932 5.08 -23.43 2.17
CA PRO A 932 6.32 -23.42 1.43
C PRO A 932 6.09 -22.85 0.03
N ARG A 933 7.05 -22.09 -0.51
CA ARG A 933 6.96 -21.68 -1.91
C ARG A 933 7.30 -22.88 -2.81
N PRO A 934 6.58 -23.10 -3.93
CA PRO A 934 7.02 -24.07 -4.93
C PRO A 934 8.42 -23.69 -5.42
N GLU A 935 9.38 -24.61 -5.28
CA GLU A 935 10.68 -24.46 -5.90
C GLU A 935 10.51 -24.50 -7.43
N ALA A 936 11.11 -23.55 -8.14
CA ALA A 936 11.08 -23.52 -9.61
C ALA A 936 11.68 -24.80 -10.26
N ALA A 937 12.38 -25.62 -9.47
CA ALA A 937 12.97 -26.90 -9.84
C ALA A 937 12.03 -28.12 -9.66
N ALA A 938 10.84 -27.95 -9.06
CA ALA A 938 9.88 -29.05 -8.84
C ALA A 938 8.92 -29.30 -10.03
N VAL A 939 9.10 -28.57 -11.14
CA VAL A 939 8.52 -28.97 -12.43
C VAL A 939 9.34 -30.17 -12.91
N GLU A 940 8.74 -31.35 -12.97
CA GLU A 940 9.40 -32.60 -13.35
C GLU A 940 10.46 -32.40 -14.43
N ALA A 941 11.72 -32.69 -14.06
CA ALA A 941 12.86 -32.64 -14.97
C ALA A 941 12.64 -33.66 -16.09
N THR A 942 12.05 -33.19 -17.19
CA THR A 942 12.25 -33.81 -18.50
C THR A 942 13.76 -33.86 -18.74
N VAL A 943 14.28 -35.02 -19.14
CA VAL A 943 15.71 -35.21 -19.40
C VAL A 943 16.15 -34.16 -20.42
N TYR A 944 17.04 -33.25 -20.01
CA TYR A 944 17.46 -32.15 -20.86
C TYR A 944 18.09 -32.65 -22.16
N THR A 945 17.50 -32.26 -23.29
CA THR A 945 18.06 -32.50 -24.63
C THR A 945 18.52 -31.18 -25.24
N ALA A 946 19.80 -31.05 -25.59
CA ALA A 946 20.34 -29.83 -26.17
C ALA A 946 19.81 -29.55 -27.60
N PRO A 947 19.71 -28.26 -28.00
CA PRO A 947 19.49 -27.87 -29.39
C PRO A 947 20.56 -28.43 -30.33
N ARG A 948 20.14 -28.89 -31.50
CA ARG A 948 20.97 -29.58 -32.50
C ARG A 948 21.23 -28.72 -33.74
N THR A 949 20.33 -27.78 -34.04
CA THR A 949 20.41 -26.90 -35.20
C THR A 949 20.47 -25.44 -34.78
N GLU A 950 20.98 -24.55 -35.65
CA GLU A 950 20.98 -23.11 -35.39
C GLU A 950 19.56 -22.56 -35.13
N LEU A 951 18.56 -23.12 -35.82
CA LEU A 951 17.16 -22.74 -35.62
C LEU A 951 16.64 -23.18 -34.25
N GLU A 952 16.90 -24.43 -33.85
CA GLU A 952 16.55 -24.93 -32.51
C GLU A 952 17.26 -24.11 -31.41
N THR A 953 18.51 -23.70 -31.63
CA THR A 953 19.26 -22.85 -30.69
C THR A 953 18.58 -21.49 -30.52
N ARG A 954 18.29 -20.79 -31.63
CA ARG A 954 17.62 -19.48 -31.57
C ARG A 954 16.20 -19.58 -30.99
N MET A 955 15.48 -20.67 -31.28
CA MET A 955 14.18 -20.93 -30.67
C MET A 955 14.33 -21.18 -29.17
N ALA A 956 15.25 -22.03 -28.73
CA ALA A 956 15.48 -22.29 -27.31
C ALA A 956 15.93 -21.02 -26.56
N GLU A 957 16.77 -20.17 -27.15
CA GLU A 957 17.16 -18.85 -26.61
C GLU A 957 15.96 -17.92 -26.46
N LEU A 958 15.11 -17.82 -27.48
CA LEU A 958 13.85 -17.07 -27.38
C LEU A 958 12.97 -17.61 -26.25
N TRP A 959 12.84 -18.94 -26.11
CA TRP A 959 12.07 -19.55 -25.03
C TRP A 959 12.68 -19.21 -23.67
N GLN A 960 14.00 -19.28 -23.52
CA GLN A 960 14.69 -18.89 -22.29
C GLN A 960 14.42 -17.42 -21.93
N GLU A 961 14.50 -16.51 -22.91
CA GLU A 961 14.22 -15.09 -22.70
C GLU A 961 12.77 -14.80 -22.32
N VAL A 962 11.82 -15.48 -22.98
CA VAL A 962 10.37 -15.35 -22.78
C VAL A 962 9.95 -15.95 -21.44
N LEU A 963 10.47 -17.12 -21.12
CA LEU A 963 10.11 -17.88 -19.92
C LEU A 963 10.92 -17.45 -18.70
N LYS A 964 12.02 -16.69 -18.90
CA LYS A 964 13.02 -16.33 -17.88
C LYS A 964 13.63 -17.55 -17.21
N LEU A 965 13.93 -18.57 -18.03
CA LEU A 965 14.57 -19.79 -17.59
C LEU A 965 16.05 -19.77 -17.96
N PRO A 966 16.94 -20.28 -17.09
CA PRO A 966 18.37 -20.36 -17.39
C PRO A 966 18.66 -21.36 -18.52
N ARG A 967 17.75 -22.31 -18.77
CA ARG A 967 17.92 -23.36 -19.78
C ARG A 967 16.56 -23.86 -20.27
N VAL A 968 16.49 -24.21 -21.56
CA VAL A 968 15.36 -24.87 -22.22
C VAL A 968 15.92 -25.94 -23.15
N GLY A 969 15.48 -27.18 -23.00
CA GLY A 969 15.77 -28.31 -23.88
C GLY A 969 14.78 -28.42 -25.03
N ILE A 970 15.15 -29.15 -26.09
CA ILE A 970 14.31 -29.25 -27.29
C ILE A 970 13.03 -30.08 -27.10
N ASP A 971 13.00 -30.91 -26.05
CA ASP A 971 11.86 -31.75 -25.66
C ASP A 971 11.01 -31.13 -24.56
N ASP A 972 11.42 -29.97 -24.04
CA ASP A 972 10.72 -29.33 -22.95
C ASP A 972 9.37 -28.81 -23.49
N ASN A 973 8.28 -29.26 -22.88
CA ASN A 973 6.95 -28.79 -23.26
C ASN A 973 6.75 -27.37 -22.71
N PHE A 974 6.49 -26.42 -23.61
CA PHE A 974 6.32 -25.01 -23.32
C PHE A 974 5.39 -24.76 -22.13
N PHE A 975 4.26 -25.46 -22.07
CA PHE A 975 3.25 -25.24 -21.03
C PHE A 975 3.63 -25.85 -19.68
N THR A 976 4.41 -26.94 -19.68
CA THR A 976 4.84 -27.58 -18.44
C THR A 976 5.98 -26.78 -17.79
N ILE A 977 6.88 -26.19 -18.59
CA ILE A 977 8.00 -25.37 -18.09
C ILE A 977 7.61 -23.90 -17.79
N GLY A 978 6.34 -23.62 -17.52
CA GLY A 978 5.87 -22.30 -17.11
C GLY A 978 5.47 -21.34 -18.24
N GLY A 979 5.34 -21.86 -19.47
CA GLY A 979 4.68 -21.21 -20.59
C GLY A 979 3.15 -21.26 -20.47
N GLN A 980 2.47 -20.29 -21.08
CA GLN A 980 1.01 -20.18 -21.12
C GLN A 980 0.59 -19.49 -22.41
N SER A 981 -0.70 -19.47 -22.75
CA SER A 981 -1.24 -18.87 -23.99
C SER A 981 -0.70 -17.46 -24.28
N LEU A 982 -0.55 -16.63 -23.24
CA LEU A 982 0.02 -15.28 -23.37
C LEU A 982 1.55 -15.27 -23.62
N LYS A 983 2.31 -16.13 -22.96
CA LYS A 983 3.75 -16.29 -23.23
C LYS A 983 3.96 -16.93 -24.60
N ALA A 984 3.06 -17.82 -25.03
CA ALA A 984 3.07 -18.41 -26.37
C ALA A 984 2.83 -17.29 -27.40
N ALA A 985 1.84 -16.42 -27.19
CA ALA A 985 1.64 -15.25 -28.05
C ALA A 985 2.90 -14.36 -28.12
N PHE A 986 3.52 -14.09 -26.97
CA PHE A 986 4.75 -13.29 -26.90
C PHE A 986 5.94 -13.94 -27.61
N LEU A 987 6.11 -15.24 -27.41
CA LEU A 987 7.13 -16.05 -28.08
C LEU A 987 6.90 -16.04 -29.58
N LEU A 988 5.68 -16.32 -30.05
CA LEU A 988 5.31 -16.32 -31.46
C LEU A 988 5.54 -14.93 -32.09
N ALA A 989 5.19 -13.87 -31.38
CA ALA A 989 5.46 -12.49 -31.77
C ALA A 989 6.97 -12.22 -31.94
N ARG A 990 7.80 -12.68 -30.99
CA ARG A 990 9.27 -12.54 -31.08
C ARG A 990 9.87 -13.44 -32.15
N MET A 991 9.39 -14.67 -32.33
CA MET A 991 9.82 -15.57 -33.40
C MET A 991 9.52 -14.96 -34.76
N GLN A 992 8.34 -14.36 -34.96
CA GLN A 992 8.03 -13.66 -36.19
C GLN A 992 8.93 -12.43 -36.39
N LYS A 993 9.13 -11.63 -35.35
CA LYS A 993 9.94 -10.39 -35.44
C LYS A 993 11.45 -10.64 -35.63
N GLN A 994 12.01 -11.64 -34.95
CA GLN A 994 13.45 -11.89 -34.90
C GLN A 994 13.91 -13.02 -35.82
N LEU A 995 13.07 -14.04 -36.06
CA LEU A 995 13.39 -15.20 -36.89
C LEU A 995 12.62 -15.23 -38.22
N GLY A 996 11.63 -14.34 -38.42
CA GLY A 996 10.77 -14.36 -39.61
C GLY A 996 9.83 -15.57 -39.68
N LEU A 997 9.75 -16.37 -38.62
CA LEU A 997 8.91 -17.57 -38.57
C LEU A 997 7.49 -17.22 -38.13
N ARG A 998 6.51 -17.52 -38.99
CA ARG A 998 5.09 -17.36 -38.68
C ARG A 998 4.51 -18.71 -38.30
N VAL A 999 4.30 -18.92 -37.00
CA VAL A 999 3.65 -20.10 -36.46
C VAL A 999 2.27 -19.71 -35.95
N GLU A 1000 1.24 -20.44 -36.37
CA GLU A 1000 -0.12 -20.23 -35.90
C GLU A 1000 -0.27 -20.72 -34.46
N MET A 1001 -1.03 -19.98 -33.65
CA MET A 1001 -1.24 -20.32 -32.25
C MET A 1001 -1.80 -21.74 -32.08
N GLN A 1002 -2.75 -22.14 -32.91
CA GLN A 1002 -3.31 -23.49 -32.88
C GLN A 1002 -2.26 -24.57 -33.20
N GLY A 1003 -1.33 -24.29 -34.11
CA GLY A 1003 -0.19 -25.16 -34.41
C GLY A 1003 0.79 -25.25 -33.24
N PHE A 1004 1.04 -24.13 -32.55
CA PHE A 1004 1.87 -24.10 -31.35
C PHE A 1004 1.27 -24.91 -30.19
N PHE A 1005 -0.04 -24.83 -29.98
CA PHE A 1005 -0.72 -25.64 -28.96
C PHE A 1005 -0.66 -27.15 -29.25
N LYS A 1006 -0.72 -27.54 -30.53
CA LYS A 1006 -0.59 -28.95 -30.95
C LYS A 1006 0.85 -29.46 -30.83
N ASN A 1007 1.83 -28.58 -31.00
CA ASN A 1007 3.25 -28.93 -31.03
C ASN A 1007 4.05 -28.09 -30.03
N PRO A 1008 3.88 -28.28 -28.71
CA PRO A 1008 4.40 -27.34 -27.71
C PRO A 1008 5.87 -27.59 -27.34
N THR A 1009 6.72 -28.07 -28.24
CA THR A 1009 8.16 -28.28 -27.98
C THR A 1009 8.98 -27.70 -29.12
N VAL A 1010 10.22 -27.28 -28.83
CA VAL A 1010 11.15 -26.75 -29.86
C VAL A 1010 11.41 -27.77 -30.95
N ARG A 1011 11.41 -29.08 -30.64
CA ARG A 1011 11.58 -30.15 -31.64
C ARG A 1011 10.40 -30.28 -32.61
N LEU A 1012 9.17 -30.10 -32.11
CA LEU A 1012 7.95 -30.32 -32.91
C LEU A 1012 7.55 -29.08 -33.74
N LEU A 1013 8.08 -27.91 -33.38
CA LEU A 1013 7.92 -26.63 -34.08
C LEU A 1013 8.97 -26.48 -35.17
#